data_AF-A0A1E8VU79-F1
#
_entry.id   AF-A0A1E8VU79-F1
#
_cell.length_a   1.000
_cell.length_b   1.000
_cell.length_c   1.000
_cell.angle_alpha   90.00
_cell.angle_beta   90.00
_cell.angle_gamma   90.00
#
_symmetry.space_group_name_H-M   'P 1'
#
loop_
_entity.id
_entity.type
_entity.pdbx_description
1 polymer ?
#
loop_
_entity_poly.entity_id
_entity_poly.type
_entity_poly.pdbx_seq_one_letter_code
_entity_poly.pdbx_strand_id
1 'polypeptide(L)'
;MHASSPVTAKVLGAAVAAVILPFLMTPTKTLALEGAPMAESVDAAASRAIWSEGAAMTSSTTANEAAASATAHAATTKPVSAGDSLTADSPEETDDSASPNAGEPNAGQAPAADSLPSGDAAENPQDPATPAAHVAQGAGADDALGEAAASENPASGADAPRQATGTAAKAPAQVVRDGLYEITAGTSSSLRLDVSGGSTADGARVQVWSANDSSAQRWKITAGSDGYYTIMNVGTGKYLDVRWAAATSGAHVQQYSGNASYAQQWRIVPDAARAGYFMFLSRLDESLALDVPGASSASGARIQLYARNGSSAQSFCLSRLQAAIDDGVYVVANSGSGHALDVNAASLADGANVQQYAPNGTLAQAFRLSYDAATGYYTVINAQSGKVLDVAGGRSGDCTNVQQYASNGSAAQRWVIRRLDDGTFGFFSAIDGRALDIASGSLSSCANVQTFRWNGTRAQRWTLSATTAWLKDDSYELVCAANTRIAVAVGRHGGPGEGALTTSVRKPANPYRKWRLVRGHDGYVHLVNLATGLALTASPGGASGDVIGQSAYTGAHEQQWLPVLTTGGIMLQSRLSPSVVMDIRGGSTSAGATVQTFASNGTPAQRFLFVPTSLLATNRSYHISSAAFRTMSVDVPGASTAAGQDVWLYTSNGTAAQMFYVEDAGNGRVRLMNANSRLYLSSTPGDEYVRQVTSRDAASSLWTVSFGNDINALRLTNAATGLVITSGTNARGANAALFTTAQSTGDVHEGFFLVPVRVSSQGRLNGIDIASYQAGIDLSKVPCDFVMVKATQGARYVNPTWKTMADQALSLGKLLGFYHFVSTGAGAIAEATHFVDTVRDYVGRAILVLDWENNDITGEQNLSRGPAYAKAFLDKVYELTGVRPLIYTSKSVTREYDWSSVASSGYGLWVAQYANMAPQHGYNPDPWTDGRGYGAWDAPTMFQYTSTGYLSGWGSPLDLDVFYGDEEAWNELASRT
;
A
#
# COMPACT_ATOMS: atom_id res chain seq x y z
N MET A 1 41.97 2.32 -61.66
CA MET A 1 42.13 2.61 -63.11
C MET A 1 40.84 3.25 -63.61
N HIS A 2 40.91 4.14 -64.61
CA HIS A 2 39.85 4.68 -65.51
C HIS A 2 38.39 4.76 -64.99
N ALA A 3 37.83 5.98 -64.79
CA ALA A 3 37.29 6.93 -65.82
C ALA A 3 35.79 6.64 -66.12
N SER A 4 34.82 7.49 -65.75
CA SER A 4 34.39 8.78 -66.37
C SER A 4 33.67 8.59 -67.74
N SER A 5 32.66 9.37 -68.15
CA SER A 5 32.26 10.76 -67.82
C SER A 5 30.74 11.06 -68.07
N PRO A 6 30.22 12.29 -67.81
CA PRO A 6 28.78 12.61 -67.73
C PRO A 6 28.25 13.64 -68.77
N VAL A 7 26.97 14.05 -68.64
CA VAL A 7 26.33 15.25 -69.24
C VAL A 7 25.31 15.84 -68.22
N THR A 8 25.61 16.89 -67.43
CA THR A 8 25.31 18.34 -67.61
C THR A 8 23.88 18.71 -68.08
N ALA A 9 23.01 19.51 -67.44
CA ALA A 9 22.99 20.53 -66.36
C ALA A 9 22.97 22.02 -66.82
N LYS A 10 22.06 22.84 -66.24
CA LYS A 10 21.98 24.34 -66.11
C LYS A 10 20.51 24.76 -65.82
N VAL A 11 20.12 25.90 -65.22
CA VAL A 11 20.71 27.00 -64.37
C VAL A 11 19.51 27.89 -63.93
N LEU A 12 19.43 28.61 -62.80
CA LEU A 12 20.26 28.78 -61.58
C LEU A 12 19.42 28.30 -60.35
N GLY A 13 19.28 28.86 -59.13
CA GLY A 13 19.82 30.05 -58.40
C GLY A 13 18.71 30.88 -57.74
N ALA A 14 18.87 31.45 -56.53
CA ALA A 14 19.88 31.35 -55.46
C ALA A 14 19.16 31.63 -54.11
N ALA A 15 19.69 31.91 -52.91
CA ALA A 15 21.01 32.15 -52.26
C ALA A 15 20.73 32.10 -50.72
N VAL A 16 21.59 32.23 -49.69
CA VAL A 16 23.03 32.16 -49.29
C VAL A 16 22.96 32.43 -47.75
N ALA A 17 23.68 31.85 -46.78
CA ALA A 17 24.89 31.00 -46.62
C ALA A 17 24.81 30.26 -45.24
N ALA A 18 25.70 29.36 -44.80
CA ALA A 18 26.78 28.59 -45.43
C ALA A 18 27.21 27.38 -44.57
N VAL A 19 27.62 26.30 -45.25
CA VAL A 19 28.69 25.28 -45.02
C VAL A 19 29.19 24.99 -43.57
N ILE A 20 29.32 23.78 -43.00
CA ILE A 20 29.36 22.32 -43.39
C ILE A 20 30.75 21.61 -43.35
N LEU A 21 30.92 20.76 -42.31
CA LEU A 21 31.68 19.46 -42.23
C LEU A 21 33.26 19.46 -42.16
N PRO A 22 33.95 18.30 -41.83
CA PRO A 22 35.01 18.30 -40.78
C PRO A 22 36.25 17.40 -41.11
N PHE A 23 36.83 16.75 -40.06
CA PHE A 23 37.69 15.54 -39.99
C PHE A 23 39.22 15.66 -39.78
N LEU A 24 39.71 14.74 -38.92
CA LEU A 24 41.05 14.10 -38.80
C LEU A 24 42.24 14.74 -38.01
N MET A 25 42.77 13.90 -37.11
CA MET A 25 44.20 13.55 -36.87
C MET A 25 45.14 14.36 -35.92
N THR A 26 45.30 13.79 -34.72
CA THR A 26 46.58 13.43 -34.03
C THR A 26 47.51 14.51 -33.42
N PRO A 27 48.41 14.15 -32.46
CA PRO A 27 48.96 15.10 -31.47
C PRO A 27 50.51 15.21 -31.40
N THR A 28 50.98 15.90 -30.34
CA THR A 28 52.35 16.01 -29.75
C THR A 28 53.29 17.16 -30.19
N LYS A 29 53.58 18.07 -29.24
CA LYS A 29 54.88 18.27 -28.53
C LYS A 29 54.74 19.52 -27.63
N THR A 30 54.97 19.56 -26.31
CA THR A 30 55.96 18.93 -25.39
C THR A 30 57.29 19.71 -25.29
N LEU A 31 57.79 19.83 -24.04
CA LEU A 31 59.05 20.36 -23.52
C LEU A 31 58.92 21.73 -22.78
N ALA A 32 59.49 21.94 -21.58
CA ALA A 32 60.11 20.99 -20.64
C ALA A 32 60.29 21.59 -19.22
N LEU A 33 60.76 20.72 -18.31
CA LEU A 33 61.51 20.93 -17.05
C LEU A 33 60.66 20.92 -15.75
N GLU A 34 61.03 20.20 -14.67
CA GLU A 34 62.08 19.17 -14.47
C GLU A 34 61.77 18.36 -13.16
N GLY A 35 62.45 17.24 -12.91
CA GLY A 35 62.56 16.66 -11.55
C GLY A 35 61.54 15.58 -11.13
N ALA A 36 62.03 14.34 -11.02
CA ALA A 36 61.48 13.25 -10.19
C ALA A 36 62.64 12.73 -9.30
N PRO A 37 62.48 11.75 -8.37
CA PRO A 37 61.27 11.03 -7.92
C PRO A 37 61.10 11.12 -6.39
N MET A 38 60.25 10.28 -5.79
CA MET A 38 60.48 9.75 -4.43
C MET A 38 59.82 8.38 -4.25
N ALA A 39 60.38 7.56 -3.34
CA ALA A 39 59.86 6.25 -2.95
C ALA A 39 60.19 5.96 -1.48
N GLU A 40 59.44 5.03 -0.89
CA GLU A 40 59.68 4.31 0.38
C GLU A 40 59.84 5.06 1.73
N SER A 41 59.20 4.46 2.73
CA SER A 41 59.74 4.15 4.08
C SER A 41 59.40 4.99 5.34
N VAL A 42 59.13 4.21 6.41
CA VAL A 42 59.37 4.34 7.87
C VAL A 42 58.77 5.44 8.77
N ASP A 43 58.06 4.93 9.79
CA ASP A 43 58.09 5.23 11.24
C ASP A 43 57.92 6.64 11.86
N ALA A 44 56.82 6.73 12.61
CA ALA A 44 56.76 6.84 14.09
C ALA A 44 57.58 7.91 14.87
N ALA A 45 56.80 8.74 15.60
CA ALA A 45 57.08 9.28 16.93
C ALA A 45 58.21 10.35 17.03
N ALA A 46 58.47 11.01 18.17
CA ALA A 46 57.88 10.94 19.50
C ALA A 46 57.98 12.29 20.26
N SER A 47 57.09 12.54 21.24
CA SER A 47 57.42 12.97 22.63
C SER A 47 56.19 13.53 23.37
N ARG A 48 56.04 13.43 24.71
CA ARG A 48 56.60 12.55 25.76
C ARG A 48 55.53 12.51 26.89
N ALA A 49 55.10 11.33 27.39
CA ALA A 49 55.62 10.62 28.58
C ALA A 49 55.49 11.43 29.89
N ILE A 50 54.80 10.95 30.94
CA ILE A 50 55.19 10.00 32.02
C ILE A 50 53.94 9.90 32.96
N TRP A 51 53.52 8.85 33.72
CA TRP A 51 53.84 7.43 34.08
C TRP A 51 52.63 6.91 34.92
N SER A 52 52.47 5.66 35.44
CA SER A 52 53.00 4.29 35.21
C SER A 52 52.22 3.28 36.10
N GLU A 53 51.98 2.05 35.62
CA GLU A 53 51.63 0.82 36.41
C GLU A 53 50.30 0.80 37.24
N GLY A 54 49.71 -0.35 37.60
CA GLY A 54 49.98 -1.74 37.19
C GLY A 54 49.18 -2.81 37.98
N ALA A 55 49.16 -4.04 37.45
CA ALA A 55 48.74 -5.31 38.08
C ALA A 55 47.26 -5.50 38.51
N ALA A 56 46.88 -6.78 38.69
CA ALA A 56 45.50 -7.26 38.85
C ALA A 56 45.32 -8.16 40.09
N MET A 57 44.08 -8.64 40.28
CA MET A 57 43.63 -9.90 40.93
C MET A 57 42.96 -9.93 42.32
N THR A 58 41.98 -10.85 42.39
CA THR A 58 41.44 -11.66 43.52
C THR A 58 40.25 -11.17 44.38
N SER A 59 39.31 -12.11 44.61
CA SER A 59 38.30 -12.26 45.69
C SER A 59 37.30 -11.10 45.93
N SER A 60 35.97 -11.31 45.91
CA SER A 60 35.12 -12.05 46.88
C SER A 60 35.06 -11.37 48.27
N THR A 61 33.97 -11.36 49.05
CA THR A 61 32.70 -12.12 49.06
C THR A 61 31.66 -11.37 49.94
N THR A 62 30.36 -11.69 49.87
CA THR A 62 29.28 -11.46 50.90
C THR A 62 29.07 -10.03 51.46
N ALA A 63 27.88 -9.41 51.48
CA ALA A 63 26.55 -9.84 51.96
C ALA A 63 26.44 -10.03 53.50
N ASN A 64 25.97 -8.99 54.22
CA ASN A 64 25.02 -8.99 55.36
C ASN A 64 24.83 -7.54 55.89
N GLU A 65 23.63 -7.05 56.23
CA GLU A 65 22.83 -7.22 57.48
C GLU A 65 23.50 -6.69 58.76
N ALA A 66 22.81 -6.08 59.75
CA ALA A 66 21.48 -5.45 59.82
C ALA A 66 21.29 -4.72 61.20
N ALA A 67 20.26 -3.87 61.32
CA ALA A 67 19.64 -3.37 62.58
C ALA A 67 20.49 -2.41 63.46
N ALA A 68 19.98 -1.72 64.49
CA ALA A 68 18.65 -1.77 65.14
C ALA A 68 18.22 -0.44 65.83
N SER A 69 16.90 -0.31 66.11
CA SER A 69 16.29 0.44 67.25
C SER A 69 16.35 2.00 67.31
N ALA A 70 15.41 2.73 67.94
CA ALA A 70 14.12 2.39 68.58
C ALA A 70 13.17 3.61 68.78
N THR A 71 11.84 3.37 68.85
CA THR A 71 10.75 3.97 69.70
C THR A 71 10.60 5.50 69.99
N ALA A 72 9.44 6.08 70.34
CA ALA A 72 7.99 5.81 70.10
C ALA A 72 7.08 6.89 70.78
N HIS A 73 5.89 7.19 70.20
CA HIS A 73 4.61 7.64 70.85
C HIS A 73 4.50 9.04 71.55
N ALA A 74 3.34 9.71 71.69
CA ALA A 74 1.96 9.56 71.13
C ALA A 74 1.03 10.81 71.36
N ALA A 75 -0.20 10.78 70.76
CA ALA A 75 -1.48 11.41 71.16
C ALA A 75 -2.00 12.79 70.59
N THR A 76 -3.08 12.71 69.77
CA THR A 76 -4.37 13.50 69.66
C THR A 76 -4.53 14.95 70.23
N THR A 77 -5.32 15.88 69.67
CA THR A 77 -6.81 15.85 69.39
C THR A 77 -7.31 16.77 68.21
N LYS A 78 -8.59 17.26 68.21
CA LYS A 78 -9.48 17.79 67.12
C LYS A 78 -10.28 19.04 67.61
N PRO A 79 -11.20 19.74 66.86
CA PRO A 79 -11.31 20.14 65.43
C PRO A 79 -11.86 21.62 65.24
N VAL A 80 -12.36 22.00 64.04
CA VAL A 80 -13.50 22.93 63.64
C VAL A 80 -13.24 23.59 62.25
N SER A 81 -14.15 24.40 61.66
CA SER A 81 -14.38 24.50 60.19
C SER A 81 -14.79 25.87 59.58
N ALA A 82 -14.54 26.01 58.26
CA ALA A 82 -15.30 26.75 57.21
C ALA A 82 -15.08 28.27 56.97
N GLY A 83 -15.30 28.69 55.70
CA GLY A 83 -15.28 30.07 55.14
C GLY A 83 -13.93 30.54 54.56
N ASP A 84 -13.83 31.39 53.53
CA ASP A 84 -14.80 31.76 52.47
C ASP A 84 -14.03 32.34 51.22
N SER A 85 -14.69 33.07 50.31
CA SER A 85 -14.30 33.33 48.90
C SER A 85 -13.84 34.78 48.54
N LEU A 86 -13.52 35.02 47.25
CA LEU A 86 -13.20 36.32 46.57
C LEU A 86 -11.75 36.86 46.79
N THR A 87 -11.10 37.70 45.95
CA THR A 87 -11.39 38.32 44.61
C THR A 87 -10.07 38.62 43.84
N ALA A 88 -10.12 39.22 42.64
CA ALA A 88 -8.96 39.60 41.81
C ALA A 88 -8.38 41.01 42.10
N ASP A 89 -7.14 41.30 41.65
CA ASP A 89 -6.82 42.38 40.69
C ASP A 89 -5.36 42.26 40.12
N SER A 90 -4.92 43.25 39.35
CA SER A 90 -3.67 43.40 38.55
C SER A 90 -2.61 44.27 39.34
N PRO A 91 -1.55 44.98 38.79
CA PRO A 91 -1.25 45.43 37.40
C PRO A 91 0.24 45.40 36.92
N GLU A 92 0.43 45.86 35.67
CA GLU A 92 1.48 46.67 34.99
C GLU A 92 2.94 46.88 35.52
N GLU A 93 3.92 46.86 34.59
CA GLU A 93 4.82 47.95 34.11
C GLU A 93 5.37 47.51 32.71
N THR A 94 5.52 48.26 31.59
CA THR A 94 6.14 49.58 31.21
C THR A 94 7.68 49.62 31.24
N ASP A 95 8.49 50.30 30.41
CA ASP A 95 8.42 51.06 29.10
C ASP A 95 9.91 51.34 28.67
N ASP A 96 10.38 51.90 27.54
CA ASP A 96 9.98 52.30 26.15
C ASP A 96 11.31 52.45 25.33
N SER A 97 11.30 52.65 23.99
CA SER A 97 12.14 53.69 23.30
C SER A 97 12.12 53.74 21.75
N ALA A 98 11.39 54.74 21.22
CA ALA A 98 11.81 55.67 20.13
C ALA A 98 11.93 55.26 18.63
N SER A 99 11.81 56.29 17.76
CA SER A 99 11.78 56.29 16.27
C SER A 99 12.76 57.37 15.71
N PRO A 100 12.95 57.66 14.38
CA PRO A 100 11.95 58.40 13.57
C PRO A 100 11.98 58.30 12.00
N ASN A 101 10.91 58.83 11.36
CA ASN A 101 10.84 59.48 10.01
C ASN A 101 11.16 58.69 8.70
N ALA A 102 10.66 59.07 7.50
CA ALA A 102 9.45 59.83 7.07
C ALA A 102 9.32 59.78 5.52
N GLY A 103 8.11 59.91 4.95
CA GLY A 103 7.91 60.10 3.49
C GLY A 103 6.46 59.98 2.97
N GLU A 104 5.92 61.08 2.42
CA GLU A 104 4.55 61.25 1.86
C GLU A 104 4.61 62.40 0.81
N PRO A 105 3.55 62.78 0.03
CA PRO A 105 2.20 62.22 -0.14
C PRO A 105 1.68 62.18 -1.61
N ASN A 106 0.33 62.20 -1.77
CA ASN A 106 -0.50 62.65 -2.91
C ASN A 106 -0.84 61.63 -4.03
N ALA A 107 -2.04 61.58 -4.64
CA ALA A 107 -3.46 61.78 -4.23
C ALA A 107 -4.37 61.45 -5.45
N GLY A 108 -5.64 61.03 -5.28
CA GLY A 108 -6.45 60.58 -6.44
C GLY A 108 -7.93 60.24 -6.26
N GLN A 109 -8.70 61.08 -5.53
CA GLN A 109 -10.18 61.23 -5.50
C GLN A 109 -11.14 60.05 -5.85
N ALA A 110 -12.13 59.84 -4.96
CA ALA A 110 -13.40 59.17 -5.27
C ALA A 110 -14.61 60.00 -4.75
N PRO A 111 -15.73 60.05 -5.49
CA PRO A 111 -17.04 60.48 -4.99
C PRO A 111 -18.10 59.35 -5.12
N ALA A 112 -19.25 59.35 -4.45
CA ALA A 112 -19.70 60.03 -3.21
C ALA A 112 -20.95 59.26 -2.72
N ALA A 113 -21.40 59.48 -1.48
CA ALA A 113 -22.58 58.80 -0.93
C ALA A 113 -23.54 59.77 -0.22
N ASP A 114 -24.82 59.68 -0.58
CA ASP A 114 -26.01 60.28 0.05
C ASP A 114 -27.24 59.51 -0.53
N SER A 115 -28.37 59.34 0.15
CA SER A 115 -28.77 59.80 1.48
C SER A 115 -29.82 58.86 2.14
N LEU A 116 -30.03 59.05 3.45
CA LEU A 116 -31.02 58.41 4.35
C LEU A 116 -32.45 59.02 4.17
N PRO A 117 -33.58 58.58 4.82
CA PRO A 117 -33.66 58.10 6.23
C PRO A 117 -34.82 57.14 6.65
N SER A 118 -34.99 57.01 7.98
CA SER A 118 -36.07 56.38 8.79
C SER A 118 -36.06 54.85 8.92
N GLY A 119 -36.45 54.25 10.06
CA GLY A 119 -36.91 54.81 11.35
C GLY A 119 -36.99 53.74 12.45
N ASP A 120 -37.19 54.15 13.71
CA ASP A 120 -36.87 53.35 14.91
C ASP A 120 -37.93 52.36 15.45
N ALA A 121 -37.42 51.44 16.27
CA ALA A 121 -38.01 50.81 17.47
C ALA A 121 -39.19 49.81 17.38
N ALA A 122 -38.86 48.62 17.88
CA ALA A 122 -39.69 47.45 18.20
C ALA A 122 -40.89 47.67 19.14
N GLU A 123 -41.85 46.73 19.08
CA GLU A 123 -42.53 46.19 20.28
C GLU A 123 -42.98 44.72 20.07
N ASN A 124 -43.24 44.01 21.17
CA ASN A 124 -43.60 42.59 21.35
C ASN A 124 -44.47 42.56 22.65
N PRO A 125 -45.44 41.64 22.93
CA PRO A 125 -45.33 40.17 22.73
C PRO A 125 -46.64 39.36 22.47
N GLN A 126 -46.51 38.05 22.21
CA GLN A 126 -46.89 36.94 23.15
C GLN A 126 -46.92 35.53 22.50
N ASP A 127 -46.62 34.53 23.33
CA ASP A 127 -46.67 33.06 23.09
C ASP A 127 -48.13 32.55 23.27
N PRO A 128 -48.55 31.33 22.82
CA PRO A 128 -48.14 30.10 23.52
C PRO A 128 -48.00 28.79 22.68
N ALA A 129 -46.90 28.08 22.92
CA ALA A 129 -46.82 26.65 23.27
C ALA A 129 -47.30 25.51 22.32
N THR A 130 -46.61 24.37 22.41
CA THR A 130 -46.92 23.08 21.75
C THR A 130 -47.79 22.16 22.63
N PRO A 131 -48.32 21.06 22.06
CA PRO A 131 -47.89 19.74 22.55
C PRO A 131 -47.59 18.73 21.43
N ALA A 132 -47.23 17.49 21.80
CA ALA A 132 -46.68 16.48 20.87
C ALA A 132 -47.25 15.06 21.07
N ALA A 133 -46.97 14.22 20.06
CA ALA A 133 -46.97 12.75 20.07
C ALA A 133 -48.31 11.98 20.21
N HIS A 134 -48.35 10.81 19.57
CA HIS A 134 -49.22 9.68 19.92
C HIS A 134 -48.50 8.35 19.61
N VAL A 135 -48.82 7.30 20.37
CA VAL A 135 -48.16 5.98 20.36
C VAL A 135 -49.18 4.87 20.07
N ALA A 136 -48.72 3.67 19.74
CA ALA A 136 -49.43 2.62 18.99
C ALA A 136 -50.17 1.53 19.81
N GLN A 137 -50.71 0.54 19.06
CA GLN A 137 -51.26 -0.78 19.43
C GLN A 137 -52.79 -0.90 19.65
N GLY A 138 -53.36 -2.04 19.21
CA GLY A 138 -54.70 -2.50 19.68
C GLY A 138 -55.55 -3.31 18.69
N ALA A 139 -55.18 -4.58 18.44
CA ALA A 139 -55.92 -5.72 17.85
C ALA A 139 -57.42 -5.64 17.43
N GLY A 140 -57.78 -6.42 16.39
CA GLY A 140 -59.16 -6.78 15.99
C GLY A 140 -59.14 -7.65 14.72
N ALA A 141 -60.05 -8.63 14.58
CA ALA A 141 -59.99 -9.64 13.51
C ALA A 141 -61.39 -10.02 12.97
N ASP A 142 -61.36 -10.97 12.01
CA ASP A 142 -62.42 -11.85 11.53
C ASP A 142 -63.36 -11.38 10.38
N ASP A 143 -63.53 -12.32 9.44
CA ASP A 143 -64.60 -12.59 8.47
C ASP A 143 -65.08 -11.56 7.41
N ALA A 144 -65.74 -11.97 6.31
CA ALA A 144 -65.60 -13.14 5.42
C ALA A 144 -66.62 -13.03 4.26
N LEU A 145 -66.33 -13.63 3.09
CA LEU A 145 -67.26 -13.80 1.94
C LEU A 145 -67.73 -12.48 1.27
N GLY A 146 -68.30 -12.45 0.06
CA GLY A 146 -68.63 -13.54 -0.86
C GLY A 146 -69.00 -13.05 -2.28
N GLU A 147 -69.35 -14.03 -3.11
CA GLU A 147 -69.44 -14.01 -4.59
C GLU A 147 -70.46 -13.06 -5.28
N ALA A 148 -70.02 -12.54 -6.44
CA ALA A 148 -70.66 -12.61 -7.77
C ALA A 148 -72.04 -11.96 -8.14
N ALA A 149 -72.02 -11.43 -9.38
CA ALA A 149 -73.04 -11.55 -10.44
C ALA A 149 -74.33 -10.68 -10.46
N ALA A 150 -74.21 -9.59 -11.25
CA ALA A 150 -74.98 -9.33 -12.48
C ALA A 150 -76.44 -8.76 -12.45
N SER A 151 -76.76 -8.09 -13.58
CA SER A 151 -78.10 -7.60 -14.02
C SER A 151 -78.66 -6.39 -13.24
N GLU A 152 -79.41 -5.42 -13.80
CA GLU A 152 -79.92 -5.17 -15.17
C GLU A 152 -79.68 -3.70 -15.63
N ASN A 153 -80.04 -3.38 -16.88
CA ASN A 153 -80.06 -2.03 -17.46
C ASN A 153 -81.34 -1.88 -18.30
N PRO A 154 -82.09 -0.76 -18.20
CA PRO A 154 -82.38 -0.05 -19.45
C PRO A 154 -82.43 1.49 -19.36
N ALA A 155 -81.44 2.10 -20.03
CA ALA A 155 -81.62 3.08 -21.12
C ALA A 155 -81.93 4.57 -20.85
N SER A 156 -81.50 5.37 -21.84
CA SER A 156 -81.62 6.84 -22.00
C SER A 156 -80.80 7.71 -21.03
N GLY A 157 -80.10 8.76 -21.49
CA GLY A 157 -79.85 9.14 -22.88
C GLY A 157 -79.30 10.57 -23.04
N ALA A 158 -77.98 10.73 -23.02
CA ALA A 158 -77.29 11.99 -23.32
C ALA A 158 -75.96 11.70 -24.06
N ASP A 159 -75.60 12.55 -25.02
CA ASP A 159 -74.49 12.33 -25.95
C ASP A 159 -73.16 12.90 -25.42
N ALA A 160 -72.08 12.11 -25.52
CA ALA A 160 -70.72 12.49 -25.17
C ALA A 160 -69.71 11.63 -25.98
N PRO A 161 -68.60 12.22 -26.47
CA PRO A 161 -67.91 11.66 -27.63
C PRO A 161 -67.08 10.39 -27.36
N ARG A 162 -67.19 9.49 -28.35
CA ARG A 162 -66.38 8.31 -28.67
C ARG A 162 -64.93 8.33 -28.13
N GLN A 163 -64.53 7.25 -27.46
CA GLN A 163 -63.14 7.00 -27.05
C GLN A 163 -62.16 7.05 -28.23
N ALA A 164 -61.02 7.72 -28.03
CA ALA A 164 -59.78 7.48 -28.75
C ALA A 164 -58.83 6.67 -27.84
N THR A 165 -58.02 5.79 -28.44
CA THR A 165 -57.18 4.85 -27.69
C THR A 165 -56.07 5.56 -26.91
N GLY A 166 -56.11 5.46 -25.58
CA GLY A 166 -55.05 5.93 -24.70
C GLY A 166 -53.80 5.05 -24.78
N THR A 167 -52.98 5.23 -25.82
CA THR A 167 -51.59 4.76 -25.80
C THR A 167 -50.87 5.47 -24.66
N ALA A 168 -50.35 4.73 -23.68
CA ALA A 168 -49.52 5.31 -22.62
C ALA A 168 -48.37 6.10 -23.26
N ALA A 169 -48.32 7.41 -22.98
CA ALA A 169 -47.31 8.28 -23.55
C ALA A 169 -45.93 7.82 -23.09
N LYS A 170 -45.13 7.29 -24.02
CA LYS A 170 -43.76 6.86 -23.75
C LYS A 170 -43.00 8.06 -23.20
N ALA A 171 -42.46 7.94 -21.99
CA ALA A 171 -41.71 9.01 -21.33
C ALA A 171 -40.65 9.58 -22.29
N PRO A 172 -40.44 10.91 -22.32
CA PRO A 172 -39.54 11.55 -23.26
C PRO A 172 -38.14 10.93 -23.14
N ALA A 173 -37.55 10.56 -24.28
CA ALA A 173 -36.27 9.87 -24.28
C ALA A 173 -35.18 10.78 -23.70
N GLN A 174 -34.55 10.33 -22.61
CA GLN A 174 -33.52 11.08 -21.90
C GLN A 174 -32.34 11.44 -22.83
N VAL A 175 -32.23 12.72 -23.18
CA VAL A 175 -31.26 13.26 -24.16
C VAL A 175 -29.83 13.18 -23.62
N VAL A 176 -29.64 13.62 -22.37
CA VAL A 176 -28.39 13.57 -21.61
C VAL A 176 -28.59 12.62 -20.43
N ARG A 177 -27.69 11.63 -20.30
CA ARG A 177 -27.70 10.67 -19.19
C ARG A 177 -27.29 11.33 -17.88
N ASP A 178 -27.74 10.77 -16.77
CA ASP A 178 -27.30 11.19 -15.44
C ASP A 178 -25.78 10.99 -15.27
N GLY A 179 -25.13 11.92 -14.56
CA GLY A 179 -23.71 11.84 -14.24
C GLY A 179 -23.06 13.20 -13.98
N LEU A 180 -21.73 13.16 -13.88
CA LEU A 180 -20.88 14.34 -13.75
C LEU A 180 -20.39 14.82 -15.11
N TYR A 181 -20.32 16.14 -15.29
CA TYR A 181 -19.95 16.79 -16.55
C TYR A 181 -19.07 18.02 -16.32
N GLU A 182 -18.07 18.19 -17.19
CA GLU A 182 -17.51 19.51 -17.53
C GLU A 182 -18.32 20.09 -18.68
N ILE A 183 -18.84 21.31 -18.52
CA ILE A 183 -19.72 21.97 -19.51
C ILE A 183 -18.88 23.00 -20.26
N THR A 184 -18.56 22.71 -21.53
CA THR A 184 -17.69 23.54 -22.39
C THR A 184 -18.52 24.55 -23.19
N ALA A 185 -18.12 25.82 -23.17
CA ALA A 185 -18.82 26.89 -23.90
C ALA A 185 -18.63 26.77 -25.41
N GLY A 186 -19.69 27.02 -26.18
CA GLY A 186 -19.65 26.98 -27.65
C GLY A 186 -18.77 28.06 -28.28
N THR A 187 -18.48 29.13 -27.53
CA THR A 187 -17.63 30.27 -27.89
C THR A 187 -16.13 29.97 -27.80
N SER A 188 -15.70 29.01 -26.97
CA SER A 188 -14.30 28.56 -26.89
C SER A 188 -14.16 27.19 -26.22
N SER A 189 -13.37 26.31 -26.84
CA SER A 189 -13.00 25.00 -26.28
C SER A 189 -12.14 25.09 -25.00
N SER A 190 -11.50 26.23 -24.73
CA SER A 190 -10.73 26.47 -23.51
C SER A 190 -11.59 26.89 -22.30
N LEU A 191 -12.87 27.21 -22.50
CA LEU A 191 -13.75 27.73 -21.47
C LEU A 191 -14.72 26.68 -20.91
N ARG A 192 -15.03 26.79 -19.61
CA ARG A 192 -15.98 25.95 -18.87
C ARG A 192 -17.01 26.80 -18.14
N LEU A 193 -18.20 26.25 -17.94
CA LEU A 193 -19.21 26.79 -17.02
C LEU A 193 -18.67 26.70 -15.58
N ASP A 194 -18.60 27.83 -14.88
CA ASP A 194 -17.77 28.01 -13.70
C ASP A 194 -18.51 28.83 -12.61
N VAL A 195 -18.42 28.41 -11.35
CA VAL A 195 -18.87 29.21 -10.19
C VAL A 195 -17.77 30.20 -9.82
N SER A 196 -18.05 31.49 -9.97
CA SER A 196 -17.06 32.57 -9.87
C SER A 196 -16.22 32.51 -8.59
N GLY A 197 -14.93 32.18 -8.75
CA GLY A 197 -13.96 32.09 -7.65
C GLY A 197 -14.18 30.90 -6.70
N GLY A 198 -14.95 29.89 -7.09
CA GLY A 198 -15.31 28.76 -6.23
C GLY A 198 -16.16 29.13 -5.01
N SER A 199 -16.80 30.31 -5.03
CA SER A 199 -17.59 30.82 -3.91
C SER A 199 -18.68 29.82 -3.49
N THR A 200 -18.83 29.59 -2.19
CA THR A 200 -19.86 28.71 -1.60
C THR A 200 -21.19 29.42 -1.35
N ALA A 201 -21.27 30.73 -1.57
CA ALA A 201 -22.42 31.57 -1.24
C ALA A 201 -23.61 31.40 -2.20
N ASP A 202 -24.81 31.59 -1.67
CA ASP A 202 -26.02 31.73 -2.48
C ASP A 202 -26.02 33.03 -3.29
N GLY A 203 -26.48 32.95 -4.54
CA GLY A 203 -26.46 34.07 -5.47
C GLY A 203 -25.08 34.39 -6.07
N ALA A 204 -24.07 33.55 -5.81
CA ALA A 204 -22.76 33.69 -6.46
C ALA A 204 -22.86 33.54 -7.98
N ARG A 205 -22.12 34.38 -8.71
CA ARG A 205 -22.16 34.46 -10.17
C ARG A 205 -21.72 33.15 -10.81
N VAL A 206 -22.51 32.66 -11.77
CA VAL A 206 -22.03 31.67 -12.75
C VAL A 206 -21.49 32.39 -13.98
N GLN A 207 -20.37 31.91 -14.50
CA GLN A 207 -19.58 32.53 -15.55
C GLN A 207 -19.03 31.47 -16.52
N VAL A 208 -18.38 31.91 -17.59
CA VAL A 208 -17.37 31.10 -18.28
C VAL A 208 -15.98 31.43 -17.75
N TRP A 209 -15.14 30.42 -17.51
CA TRP A 209 -13.75 30.59 -17.08
C TRP A 209 -12.82 29.60 -17.78
N SER A 210 -11.51 29.88 -17.77
CA SER A 210 -10.48 28.98 -18.31
C SER A 210 -10.55 27.62 -17.60
N ALA A 211 -10.45 26.52 -18.35
CA ALA A 211 -10.41 25.17 -17.78
C ALA A 211 -9.32 25.05 -16.69
N ASN A 212 -9.72 24.72 -15.45
CA ASN A 212 -8.86 24.74 -14.26
C ASN A 212 -9.07 23.53 -13.32
N ASP A 213 -9.81 22.50 -13.77
CA ASP A 213 -10.08 21.25 -13.07
C ASP A 213 -10.74 21.34 -11.68
N SER A 214 -11.01 22.55 -11.18
CA SER A 214 -11.60 22.79 -9.87
C SER A 214 -13.07 22.38 -9.81
N SER A 215 -13.57 22.18 -8.59
CA SER A 215 -14.96 21.75 -8.35
C SER A 215 -15.99 22.81 -8.75
N ALA A 216 -15.55 24.07 -8.94
CA ALA A 216 -16.34 25.16 -9.50
C ALA A 216 -16.77 24.92 -10.97
N GLN A 217 -16.04 24.06 -11.71
CA GLN A 217 -16.29 23.79 -13.14
C GLN A 217 -17.01 22.46 -13.41
N ARG A 218 -17.41 21.75 -12.34
CA ARG A 218 -17.92 20.38 -12.39
C ARG A 218 -19.37 20.35 -11.94
N TRP A 219 -20.21 19.74 -12.78
CA TRP A 219 -21.65 19.82 -12.66
C TRP A 219 -22.28 18.43 -12.73
N LYS A 220 -23.06 18.06 -11.72
CA LYS A 220 -23.92 16.87 -11.75
C LYS A 220 -25.20 17.22 -12.49
N ILE A 221 -25.45 16.54 -13.60
CA ILE A 221 -26.70 16.62 -14.36
C ILE A 221 -27.56 15.42 -13.94
N THR A 222 -28.81 15.69 -13.53
CA THR A 222 -29.79 14.68 -13.08
C THR A 222 -31.11 14.91 -13.80
N ALA A 223 -31.71 13.88 -14.42
CA ALA A 223 -32.99 14.00 -15.10
C ALA A 223 -34.19 13.85 -14.14
N GLY A 224 -35.19 14.72 -14.31
CA GLY A 224 -36.54 14.53 -13.78
C GLY A 224 -37.39 13.64 -14.69
N SER A 225 -38.42 13.01 -14.13
CA SER A 225 -39.36 12.15 -14.86
C SER A 225 -40.23 12.88 -15.89
N ASP A 226 -40.25 14.22 -15.84
CA ASP A 226 -40.97 15.10 -16.76
C ASP A 226 -40.10 15.68 -17.89
N GLY A 227 -38.83 15.27 -17.98
CA GLY A 227 -37.91 15.66 -19.06
C GLY A 227 -37.12 16.96 -18.81
N TYR A 228 -37.29 17.59 -17.65
CA TYR A 228 -36.40 18.67 -17.20
C TYR A 228 -35.22 18.12 -16.39
N TYR A 229 -34.16 18.91 -16.29
CA TYR A 229 -32.92 18.55 -15.62
C TYR A 229 -32.59 19.52 -14.49
N THR A 230 -32.05 19.00 -13.39
CA THR A 230 -31.33 19.80 -12.40
C THR A 230 -29.83 19.70 -12.65
N ILE A 231 -29.13 20.82 -12.45
CA ILE A 231 -27.70 20.97 -12.76
C ILE A 231 -27.02 21.51 -11.50
N MET A 232 -26.35 20.65 -10.76
CA MET A 232 -25.80 20.96 -9.43
C MET A 232 -24.27 21.07 -9.49
N ASN A 233 -23.70 22.15 -8.96
CA ASN A 233 -22.26 22.29 -8.84
C ASN A 233 -21.70 21.30 -7.80
N VAL A 234 -20.62 20.60 -8.16
CA VAL A 234 -19.97 19.57 -7.33
C VAL A 234 -19.27 20.18 -6.11
N GLY A 235 -18.71 21.39 -6.22
CA GLY A 235 -17.98 22.06 -5.14
C GLY A 235 -18.87 22.63 -4.04
N THR A 236 -20.12 22.99 -4.35
CA THR A 236 -20.99 23.75 -3.44
C THR A 236 -22.31 23.06 -3.10
N GLY A 237 -22.71 22.02 -3.84
CA GLY A 237 -24.02 21.37 -3.72
C GLY A 237 -25.20 22.25 -4.17
N LYS A 238 -24.93 23.41 -4.79
CA LYS A 238 -25.94 24.38 -5.22
C LYS A 238 -26.29 24.21 -6.71
N TYR A 239 -27.47 24.64 -7.09
CA TYR A 239 -28.04 24.44 -8.42
C TYR A 239 -27.84 25.66 -9.31
N LEU A 240 -27.68 25.42 -10.62
CA LEU A 240 -27.70 26.44 -11.66
C LEU A 240 -29.08 27.11 -11.70
N ASP A 241 -29.14 28.38 -11.31
CA ASP A 241 -30.34 29.07 -10.86
C ASP A 241 -30.53 30.39 -11.64
N VAL A 242 -31.74 30.63 -12.14
CA VAL A 242 -32.13 31.92 -12.75
C VAL A 242 -32.52 32.89 -11.65
N ARG A 243 -31.70 33.95 -11.46
CA ARG A 243 -31.85 34.87 -10.35
C ARG A 243 -33.25 35.50 -10.31
N TRP A 244 -33.88 35.43 -9.12
CA TRP A 244 -35.25 35.90 -8.87
C TRP A 244 -36.33 35.26 -9.76
N ALA A 245 -36.05 34.10 -10.38
CA ALA A 245 -36.90 33.48 -11.40
C ALA A 245 -37.27 34.42 -12.57
N ALA A 246 -36.39 35.37 -12.91
CA ALA A 246 -36.64 36.37 -13.94
C ALA A 246 -36.63 35.77 -15.36
N ALA A 247 -37.82 35.51 -15.91
CA ALA A 247 -38.03 34.99 -17.27
C ALA A 247 -37.85 36.09 -18.34
N THR A 248 -36.67 36.71 -18.41
CA THR A 248 -36.37 37.77 -19.39
C THR A 248 -34.96 37.65 -19.99
N SER A 249 -34.78 38.17 -21.21
CA SER A 249 -33.45 38.27 -21.83
C SER A 249 -32.57 39.24 -21.05
N GLY A 250 -31.35 38.80 -20.72
CA GLY A 250 -30.40 39.53 -19.87
C GLY A 250 -30.43 39.13 -18.38
N ALA A 251 -31.43 38.36 -17.95
CA ALA A 251 -31.55 37.87 -16.58
C ALA A 251 -30.30 37.08 -16.14
N HIS A 252 -29.84 37.31 -14.92
CA HIS A 252 -28.59 36.75 -14.43
C HIS A 252 -28.74 35.28 -14.03
N VAL A 253 -27.75 34.47 -14.39
CA VAL A 253 -27.64 33.10 -13.87
C VAL A 253 -26.59 33.04 -12.75
N GLN A 254 -26.95 32.34 -11.69
CA GLN A 254 -26.22 32.22 -10.43
C GLN A 254 -26.20 30.75 -9.98
N GLN A 255 -25.55 30.47 -8.87
CA GLN A 255 -25.87 29.27 -8.09
C GLN A 255 -26.83 29.63 -6.96
N TYR A 256 -27.70 28.70 -6.57
CA TYR A 256 -28.53 28.84 -5.37
C TYR A 256 -28.83 27.48 -4.72
N SER A 257 -29.07 27.49 -3.40
CA SER A 257 -29.49 26.33 -2.60
C SER A 257 -30.75 25.70 -3.18
N GLY A 258 -30.85 24.37 -3.10
CA GLY A 258 -31.96 23.61 -3.71
C GLY A 258 -33.32 24.03 -3.18
N ASN A 259 -34.14 24.64 -4.03
CA ASN A 259 -35.46 25.20 -3.67
C ASN A 259 -36.62 24.61 -4.48
N ALA A 260 -36.34 23.62 -5.35
CA ALA A 260 -37.28 22.93 -6.23
C ALA A 260 -38.08 23.83 -7.21
N SER A 261 -37.75 25.11 -7.34
CA SER A 261 -38.40 26.02 -8.27
C SER A 261 -38.00 25.77 -9.73
N TYR A 262 -38.82 26.27 -10.66
CA TYR A 262 -38.52 26.21 -12.10
C TYR A 262 -37.28 27.04 -12.50
N ALA A 263 -36.79 27.93 -11.63
CA ALA A 263 -35.53 28.66 -11.87
C ALA A 263 -34.29 27.75 -11.84
N GLN A 264 -34.40 26.56 -11.24
CA GLN A 264 -33.31 25.59 -11.09
C GLN A 264 -33.41 24.42 -12.09
N GLN A 265 -34.32 24.52 -13.05
CA GLN A 265 -34.76 23.40 -13.90
C GLN A 265 -34.67 23.77 -15.38
N TRP A 266 -34.06 22.88 -16.15
CA TRP A 266 -33.58 23.17 -17.50
C TRP A 266 -33.95 22.04 -18.47
N ARG A 267 -34.51 22.35 -19.65
CA ARG A 267 -34.66 21.34 -20.71
C ARG A 267 -33.40 21.34 -21.57
N ILE A 268 -32.66 20.23 -21.56
CA ILE A 268 -31.46 20.07 -22.39
C ILE A 268 -31.88 19.45 -23.73
N VAL A 269 -31.58 20.14 -24.83
CA VAL A 269 -31.88 19.69 -26.19
C VAL A 269 -30.62 19.72 -27.07
N PRO A 270 -30.47 18.84 -28.08
CA PRO A 270 -29.36 18.91 -29.01
C PRO A 270 -29.38 20.23 -29.80
N ASP A 271 -28.20 20.80 -30.06
CA ASP A 271 -28.04 21.93 -30.96
C ASP A 271 -28.11 21.44 -32.41
N ALA A 272 -29.18 21.80 -33.12
CA ALA A 272 -29.39 21.42 -34.51
C ALA A 272 -28.36 22.05 -35.48
N ALA A 273 -27.66 23.12 -35.08
CA ALA A 273 -26.60 23.76 -35.87
C ALA A 273 -25.20 23.19 -35.56
N ARG A 274 -24.99 22.53 -34.41
CA ARG A 274 -23.71 21.94 -34.00
C ARG A 274 -23.88 20.56 -33.37
N ALA A 275 -23.66 19.52 -34.16
CA ALA A 275 -23.59 18.14 -33.67
C ALA A 275 -22.61 18.01 -32.47
N GLY A 276 -23.05 17.30 -31.42
CA GLY A 276 -22.30 17.16 -30.17
C GLY A 276 -22.44 18.33 -29.18
N TYR A 277 -23.12 19.42 -29.56
CA TYR A 277 -23.47 20.51 -28.66
C TYR A 277 -24.96 20.45 -28.30
N PHE A 278 -25.32 21.15 -27.21
CA PHE A 278 -26.64 21.18 -26.61
C PHE A 278 -27.01 22.61 -26.23
N MET A 279 -28.31 22.93 -26.25
CA MET A 279 -28.86 24.14 -25.64
C MET A 279 -29.50 23.79 -24.30
N PHE A 280 -29.34 24.68 -23.32
CA PHE A 280 -30.02 24.62 -22.03
C PHE A 280 -31.17 25.63 -22.01
N LEU A 281 -32.40 25.16 -22.12
CA LEU A 281 -33.60 26.02 -22.13
C LEU A 281 -34.16 26.14 -20.71
N SER A 282 -34.60 27.32 -20.29
CA SER A 282 -35.17 27.50 -18.95
C SER A 282 -36.57 26.90 -18.85
N ARG A 283 -36.92 26.26 -17.73
CA ARG A 283 -38.31 25.85 -17.45
C ARG A 283 -39.26 27.05 -17.21
N LEU A 284 -38.72 28.23 -16.90
CA LEU A 284 -39.50 29.46 -16.73
C LEU A 284 -40.09 29.95 -18.06
N ASP A 285 -39.29 29.88 -19.12
CA ASP A 285 -39.69 30.11 -20.51
C ASP A 285 -38.68 29.44 -21.45
N GLU A 286 -39.14 28.46 -22.24
CA GLU A 286 -38.30 27.67 -23.14
C GLU A 286 -37.91 28.42 -24.45
N SER A 287 -38.41 29.64 -24.63
CA SER A 287 -37.90 30.60 -25.62
C SER A 287 -36.55 31.20 -25.21
N LEU A 288 -36.22 31.13 -23.92
CA LEU A 288 -34.96 31.59 -23.33
C LEU A 288 -33.98 30.42 -23.14
N ALA A 289 -32.74 30.64 -23.56
CA ALA A 289 -31.62 29.73 -23.40
C ALA A 289 -30.55 30.31 -22.47
N LEU A 290 -29.76 29.43 -21.85
CA LEU A 290 -28.48 29.75 -21.24
C LEU A 290 -27.55 30.37 -22.30
N ASP A 291 -26.95 31.52 -22.00
CA ASP A 291 -26.28 32.36 -23.00
C ASP A 291 -25.00 33.00 -22.44
N VAL A 292 -23.93 33.01 -23.25
CA VAL A 292 -22.69 33.77 -23.01
C VAL A 292 -22.82 35.15 -23.68
N PRO A 293 -22.98 36.26 -22.93
CA PRO A 293 -23.29 37.57 -23.46
C PRO A 293 -22.34 38.01 -24.59
N GLY A 294 -22.92 38.39 -25.73
CA GLY A 294 -22.16 38.84 -26.90
C GLY A 294 -21.26 37.76 -27.53
N ALA A 295 -21.52 36.48 -27.26
CA ALA A 295 -20.68 35.34 -27.66
C ALA A 295 -19.21 35.45 -27.18
N SER A 296 -18.98 36.06 -26.01
CA SER A 296 -17.64 36.29 -25.46
C SER A 296 -16.81 35.01 -25.35
N SER A 297 -15.54 35.12 -25.74
CA SER A 297 -14.48 34.11 -25.56
C SER A 297 -13.50 34.47 -24.44
N ALA A 298 -13.81 35.48 -23.61
CA ALA A 298 -12.99 35.90 -22.48
C ALA A 298 -13.47 35.28 -21.15
N SER A 299 -12.52 34.78 -20.36
CA SER A 299 -12.76 34.28 -19.00
C SER A 299 -13.30 35.38 -18.08
N GLY A 300 -14.32 35.05 -17.28
CA GLY A 300 -15.00 35.97 -16.38
C GLY A 300 -16.29 36.58 -16.93
N ALA A 301 -16.66 36.28 -18.17
CA ALA A 301 -17.96 36.66 -18.72
C ALA A 301 -19.10 35.94 -17.97
N ARG A 302 -20.05 36.70 -17.41
CA ARG A 302 -21.23 36.17 -16.70
C ARG A 302 -22.08 35.30 -17.63
N ILE A 303 -22.83 34.35 -17.09
CA ILE A 303 -23.92 33.69 -17.82
C ILE A 303 -25.22 34.48 -17.62
N GLN A 304 -26.07 34.48 -18.65
CA GLN A 304 -27.41 35.04 -18.62
C GLN A 304 -28.44 34.07 -19.22
N LEU A 305 -29.73 34.37 -19.07
CA LEU A 305 -30.75 33.94 -20.02
C LEU A 305 -30.79 34.90 -21.21
N TYR A 306 -31.02 34.38 -22.41
CA TYR A 306 -31.29 35.20 -23.60
C TYR A 306 -32.23 34.49 -24.57
N ALA A 307 -33.00 35.26 -25.35
CA ALA A 307 -33.86 34.72 -26.39
C ALA A 307 -33.05 33.86 -27.38
N ARG A 308 -33.61 32.71 -27.78
CA ARG A 308 -32.94 31.78 -28.70
C ARG A 308 -32.54 32.46 -30.01
N ASN A 309 -31.23 32.60 -30.23
CA ASN A 309 -30.65 33.34 -31.36
C ASN A 309 -29.81 32.45 -32.31
N GLY A 310 -29.58 31.18 -31.95
CA GLY A 310 -28.85 30.22 -32.80
C GLY A 310 -27.34 30.47 -32.91
N SER A 311 -26.78 31.35 -32.07
CA SER A 311 -25.34 31.61 -32.03
C SER A 311 -24.61 30.66 -31.08
N SER A 312 -23.28 30.57 -31.24
CA SER A 312 -22.39 29.77 -30.38
C SER A 312 -22.36 30.22 -28.91
N ALA A 313 -22.99 31.33 -28.56
CA ALA A 313 -23.24 31.75 -27.18
C ALA A 313 -24.18 30.80 -26.41
N GLN A 314 -25.04 30.07 -27.14
CA GLN A 314 -26.12 29.24 -26.58
C GLN A 314 -25.86 27.73 -26.75
N SER A 315 -24.81 27.37 -27.50
CA SER A 315 -24.32 26.00 -27.69
C SER A 315 -23.35 25.61 -26.56
N PHE A 316 -23.51 24.44 -25.95
CA PHE A 316 -22.59 23.90 -24.94
C PHE A 316 -22.26 22.43 -25.20
N CYS A 317 -21.00 22.01 -25.04
CA CYS A 317 -20.58 20.61 -25.15
C CYS A 317 -20.43 19.98 -23.75
N LEU A 318 -20.91 18.74 -23.59
CA LEU A 318 -21.02 18.06 -22.30
C LEU A 318 -19.99 16.92 -22.20
N SER A 319 -18.82 17.24 -21.66
CA SER A 319 -17.74 16.28 -21.43
C SER A 319 -18.05 15.47 -20.17
N ARG A 320 -18.55 14.23 -20.32
CA ARG A 320 -18.88 13.35 -19.20
C ARG A 320 -17.61 12.96 -18.44
N LEU A 321 -17.60 13.18 -17.13
CA LEU A 321 -16.53 12.76 -16.24
C LEU A 321 -16.75 11.30 -15.83
N GLN A 322 -15.71 10.49 -15.99
CA GLN A 322 -15.66 9.08 -15.63
C GLN A 322 -14.20 8.69 -15.33
N ALA A 323 -13.98 7.51 -14.76
CA ALA A 323 -12.64 6.98 -14.52
C ALA A 323 -11.83 6.90 -15.84
N ALA A 324 -10.60 7.43 -15.82
CA ALA A 324 -9.62 7.28 -16.90
C ALA A 324 -8.77 6.01 -16.74
N ILE A 325 -8.70 5.49 -15.52
CA ILE A 325 -8.13 4.20 -15.11
C ILE A 325 -8.91 3.68 -13.90
N ASP A 326 -9.03 2.35 -13.77
CA ASP A 326 -9.78 1.71 -12.67
C ASP A 326 -9.10 1.88 -11.29
N ASP A 327 -9.86 1.62 -10.22
CA ASP A 327 -9.34 1.58 -8.85
C ASP A 327 -8.36 0.41 -8.67
N GLY A 328 -7.16 0.70 -8.16
CA GLY A 328 -6.10 -0.30 -8.04
C GLY A 328 -4.81 0.26 -7.47
N VAL A 329 -3.81 -0.60 -7.27
CA VAL A 329 -2.46 -0.19 -6.84
C VAL A 329 -1.52 -0.24 -8.05
N TYR A 330 -0.82 0.86 -8.29
CA TYR A 330 0.02 1.07 -9.47
C TYR A 330 1.42 1.54 -9.08
N VAL A 331 2.43 1.09 -9.82
CA VAL A 331 3.68 1.86 -9.95
C VAL A 331 3.40 2.96 -10.97
N VAL A 332 3.56 4.22 -10.54
CA VAL A 332 3.35 5.40 -11.37
C VAL A 332 4.73 5.91 -11.80
N ALA A 333 5.14 5.66 -13.05
CA ALA A 333 6.49 5.97 -13.52
C ALA A 333 6.50 7.14 -14.52
N ASN A 334 7.49 8.03 -14.45
CA ASN A 334 7.59 9.15 -15.38
C ASN A 334 8.00 8.66 -16.78
N SER A 335 7.29 9.09 -17.81
CA SER A 335 7.52 8.66 -19.21
C SER A 335 8.76 9.28 -19.86
N GLY A 336 9.48 10.18 -19.18
CA GLY A 336 10.79 10.69 -19.56
C GLY A 336 11.93 9.80 -19.07
N SER A 337 12.00 9.57 -17.75
CA SER A 337 13.08 8.87 -17.05
C SER A 337 12.89 7.36 -16.91
N GLY A 338 11.64 6.88 -16.86
CA GLY A 338 11.30 5.52 -16.42
C GLY A 338 11.37 5.33 -14.90
N HIS A 339 11.68 6.38 -14.13
CA HIS A 339 11.71 6.34 -12.67
C HIS A 339 10.30 6.38 -12.08
N ALA A 340 10.10 5.65 -10.98
CA ALA A 340 8.84 5.61 -10.26
C ALA A 340 8.67 6.87 -9.40
N LEU A 341 7.43 7.33 -9.25
CA LEU A 341 6.98 8.19 -8.15
C LEU A 341 7.36 7.49 -6.83
N ASP A 342 7.96 8.19 -5.89
CA ASP A 342 8.66 7.61 -4.74
C ASP A 342 8.49 8.51 -3.51
N VAL A 343 8.07 7.94 -2.37
CA VAL A 343 8.11 8.65 -1.08
C VAL A 343 9.52 8.56 -0.51
N ASN A 344 10.20 9.71 -0.37
CA ASN A 344 11.62 9.75 -0.07
C ASN A 344 11.97 8.99 1.23
N ALA A 345 13.04 8.19 1.17
CA ALA A 345 13.51 7.28 2.20
C ALA A 345 12.43 6.30 2.74
N ALA A 346 11.38 6.04 1.96
CA ALA A 346 10.20 5.27 2.37
C ALA A 346 9.54 5.80 3.67
N SER A 347 9.62 7.12 3.89
CA SER A 347 9.16 7.77 5.12
C SER A 347 7.66 7.60 5.35
N LEU A 348 7.25 7.54 6.63
CA LEU A 348 5.84 7.47 7.05
C LEU A 348 5.30 8.82 7.56
N ALA A 349 6.13 9.86 7.59
CA ALA A 349 5.77 11.17 8.15
C ALA A 349 4.88 12.00 7.22
N ASP A 350 4.06 12.87 7.81
CA ASP A 350 3.40 13.97 7.09
C ASP A 350 4.43 14.99 6.60
N GLY A 351 4.20 15.53 5.41
CA GLY A 351 5.14 16.43 4.74
C GLY A 351 6.39 15.73 4.17
N ALA A 352 6.47 14.40 4.25
CA ALA A 352 7.56 13.66 3.61
C ALA A 352 7.50 13.84 2.09
N ASN A 353 8.67 14.14 1.51
CA ASN A 353 8.78 14.59 0.13
C ASN A 353 8.47 13.47 -0.88
N VAL A 354 7.78 13.81 -1.97
CA VAL A 354 7.61 12.91 -3.12
C VAL A 354 8.59 13.30 -4.22
N GLN A 355 9.31 12.30 -4.72
CA GLN A 355 10.37 12.42 -5.73
C GLN A 355 10.13 11.41 -6.85
N GLN A 356 10.97 11.43 -7.89
CA GLN A 356 11.17 10.23 -8.71
C GLN A 356 12.40 9.46 -8.24
N TYR A 357 12.36 8.13 -8.28
CA TYR A 357 13.50 7.28 -7.96
C TYR A 357 13.55 6.04 -8.86
N ALA A 358 14.74 5.45 -9.01
CA ALA A 358 14.92 4.21 -9.77
C ALA A 358 13.98 3.10 -9.25
N PRO A 359 13.32 2.31 -10.12
CA PRO A 359 12.40 1.27 -9.68
C PRO A 359 13.08 0.25 -8.76
N ASN A 360 12.65 0.19 -7.49
CA ASN A 360 13.27 -0.61 -6.43
C ASN A 360 12.31 -1.66 -5.81
N GLY A 361 11.05 -1.70 -6.27
CA GLY A 361 10.06 -2.69 -5.83
C GLY A 361 9.46 -2.45 -4.44
N THR A 362 9.85 -1.38 -3.74
CA THR A 362 9.30 -1.03 -2.42
C THR A 362 7.91 -0.41 -2.52
N LEU A 363 7.16 -0.42 -1.42
CA LEU A 363 5.83 0.21 -1.39
C LEU A 363 5.87 1.74 -1.29
N ALA A 364 7.04 2.34 -1.05
CA ALA A 364 7.26 3.76 -1.29
C ALA A 364 7.00 4.17 -2.75
N GLN A 365 7.07 3.22 -3.69
CA GLN A 365 6.87 3.41 -5.13
C GLN A 365 5.53 2.88 -5.67
N ALA A 366 4.69 2.31 -4.79
CA ALA A 366 3.36 1.82 -5.14
C ALA A 366 2.31 2.79 -4.62
N PHE A 367 1.33 3.14 -5.45
CA PHE A 367 0.27 4.09 -5.12
C PHE A 367 -1.10 3.52 -5.48
N ARG A 368 -2.02 3.50 -4.51
CA ARG A 368 -3.43 3.23 -4.75
C ARG A 368 -4.08 4.45 -5.38
N LEU A 369 -4.69 4.25 -6.54
CA LEU A 369 -5.57 5.21 -7.19
C LEU A 369 -7.00 4.85 -6.81
N SER A 370 -7.81 5.84 -6.42
CA SER A 370 -9.21 5.60 -6.05
C SER A 370 -10.12 6.73 -6.54
N TYR A 371 -11.07 6.40 -7.43
CA TYR A 371 -11.95 7.33 -8.12
C TYR A 371 -13.27 7.54 -7.38
N ASP A 372 -13.52 8.76 -6.93
CA ASP A 372 -14.82 9.17 -6.41
C ASP A 372 -15.75 9.57 -7.56
N ALA A 373 -16.69 8.68 -7.90
CA ALA A 373 -17.72 8.94 -8.91
C ALA A 373 -18.76 10.01 -8.53
N ALA A 374 -18.79 10.48 -7.27
CA ALA A 374 -19.66 11.57 -6.83
C ALA A 374 -19.03 12.97 -7.04
N THR A 375 -17.69 13.08 -7.07
CA THR A 375 -16.99 14.36 -7.34
C THR A 375 -16.14 14.38 -8.62
N GLY A 376 -15.83 13.22 -9.19
CA GLY A 376 -15.07 13.06 -10.44
C GLY A 376 -13.55 13.17 -10.27
N TYR A 377 -13.04 12.99 -9.05
CA TYR A 377 -11.62 13.06 -8.70
C TYR A 377 -11.06 11.71 -8.26
N TYR A 378 -9.74 11.58 -8.39
CA TYR A 378 -8.95 10.55 -7.74
C TYR A 378 -8.35 11.07 -6.44
N THR A 379 -8.33 10.23 -5.41
CA THR A 379 -7.32 10.30 -4.36
C THR A 379 -6.17 9.37 -4.75
N VAL A 380 -4.94 9.89 -4.70
CA VAL A 380 -3.71 9.12 -4.95
C VAL A 380 -3.05 8.86 -3.59
N ILE A 381 -2.82 7.60 -3.24
CA ILE A 381 -2.54 7.18 -1.86
C ILE A 381 -1.30 6.29 -1.86
N ASN A 382 -0.25 6.61 -1.11
CA ASN A 382 0.92 5.75 -1.04
C ASN A 382 0.59 4.41 -0.36
N ALA A 383 1.01 3.30 -0.99
CA ALA A 383 0.69 1.95 -0.57
C ALA A 383 1.59 1.41 0.56
N GLN A 384 2.44 2.25 1.18
CA GLN A 384 3.15 1.93 2.41
C GLN A 384 2.59 2.71 3.61
N SER A 385 2.41 4.03 3.46
CA SER A 385 2.07 4.94 4.56
C SER A 385 0.57 5.19 4.73
N GLY A 386 -0.27 4.79 3.77
CA GLY A 386 -1.69 5.12 3.72
C GLY A 386 -1.99 6.62 3.53
N LYS A 387 -0.95 7.47 3.45
CA LYS A 387 -1.05 8.92 3.26
C LYS A 387 -1.27 9.27 1.79
N VAL A 388 -1.82 10.45 1.55
CA VAL A 388 -2.29 10.87 0.23
C VAL A 388 -1.33 11.87 -0.41
N LEU A 389 -1.28 11.86 -1.75
CA LEU A 389 -0.47 12.77 -2.56
C LEU A 389 -1.05 14.19 -2.45
N ASP A 390 -0.28 15.09 -1.83
CA ASP A 390 -0.73 16.38 -1.31
C ASP A 390 0.11 17.51 -1.94
N VAL A 391 -0.56 18.53 -2.48
CA VAL A 391 0.10 19.75 -2.96
C VAL A 391 0.41 20.64 -1.75
N ALA A 392 1.70 20.84 -1.45
CA ALA A 392 2.15 21.28 -0.14
C ALA A 392 1.53 22.60 0.33
N GLY A 393 0.75 22.53 1.41
CA GLY A 393 0.05 23.67 1.99
C GLY A 393 -1.10 24.23 1.14
N GLY A 394 -1.61 23.45 0.17
CA GLY A 394 -2.73 23.81 -0.70
C GLY A 394 -2.47 25.00 -1.63
N ARG A 395 -1.20 25.30 -1.93
CA ARG A 395 -0.79 26.49 -2.69
C ARG A 395 -1.03 26.31 -4.20
N SER A 396 -1.63 27.32 -4.83
CA SER A 396 -1.72 27.44 -6.28
C SER A 396 -0.49 28.17 -6.84
N GLY A 397 0.39 27.44 -7.53
CA GLY A 397 1.62 28.01 -8.06
C GLY A 397 2.45 27.01 -8.87
N ASP A 398 3.18 27.51 -9.87
CA ASP A 398 4.19 26.73 -10.57
C ASP A 398 5.34 26.39 -9.60
N CYS A 399 5.88 25.18 -9.71
CA CYS A 399 6.91 24.62 -8.84
C CYS A 399 6.49 24.47 -7.35
N THR A 400 5.18 24.34 -7.07
CA THR A 400 4.72 24.02 -5.71
C THR A 400 5.07 22.56 -5.40
N ASN A 401 5.64 22.30 -4.23
CA ASN A 401 6.08 20.96 -3.85
C ASN A 401 4.93 19.96 -3.74
N VAL A 402 5.19 18.69 -4.06
CA VAL A 402 4.27 17.58 -3.80
C VAL A 402 4.85 16.66 -2.73
N GLN A 403 4.04 16.38 -1.73
CA GLN A 403 4.39 15.62 -0.52
C GLN A 403 3.37 14.50 -0.29
N GLN A 404 3.59 13.66 0.72
CA GLN A 404 2.50 12.89 1.32
C GLN A 404 1.95 13.62 2.56
N TYR A 405 0.66 13.50 2.81
CA TYR A 405 0.02 14.04 4.03
C TYR A 405 -1.17 13.17 4.48
N ALA A 406 -1.59 13.29 5.73
CA ALA A 406 -2.80 12.68 6.24
C ALA A 406 -4.04 13.17 5.46
N SER A 407 -5.00 12.27 5.23
CA SER A 407 -6.22 12.57 4.45
C SER A 407 -7.10 13.60 5.18
N ASN A 408 -7.04 14.86 4.75
CA ASN A 408 -7.85 15.98 5.25
C ASN A 408 -9.02 16.35 4.32
N GLY A 409 -9.08 15.77 3.11
CA GLY A 409 -10.20 15.97 2.19
C GLY A 409 -10.24 17.35 1.49
N SER A 410 -9.14 18.11 1.54
CA SER A 410 -8.98 19.37 0.82
C SER A 410 -8.81 19.16 -0.70
N ALA A 411 -8.82 20.26 -1.47
CA ALA A 411 -8.52 20.22 -2.90
C ALA A 411 -7.05 19.85 -3.21
N ALA A 412 -6.14 20.04 -2.26
CA ALA A 412 -4.71 19.69 -2.39
C ALA A 412 -4.45 18.19 -2.55
N GLN A 413 -5.42 17.37 -2.17
CA GLN A 413 -5.33 15.91 -2.10
C GLN A 413 -6.16 15.21 -3.19
N ARG A 414 -6.78 16.00 -4.08
CA ARG A 414 -7.65 15.52 -5.17
C ARG A 414 -6.98 15.78 -6.52
N TRP A 415 -7.02 14.77 -7.38
CA TRP A 415 -6.36 14.79 -8.68
C TRP A 415 -7.32 14.38 -9.79
N VAL A 416 -7.27 15.05 -10.93
CA VAL A 416 -7.89 14.57 -12.17
C VAL A 416 -6.82 13.76 -12.90
N ILE A 417 -7.09 12.50 -13.20
CA ILE A 417 -6.23 11.68 -14.06
C ILE A 417 -6.85 11.66 -15.46
N ARG A 418 -6.06 11.94 -16.48
CA ARG A 418 -6.46 11.84 -17.89
C ARG A 418 -5.52 10.92 -18.65
N ARG A 419 -6.07 10.01 -19.44
CA ARG A 419 -5.31 9.30 -20.48
C ARG A 419 -5.09 10.23 -21.67
N LEU A 420 -3.91 10.15 -22.28
CA LEU A 420 -3.45 10.99 -23.39
C LEU A 420 -3.40 10.18 -24.69
N ASP A 421 -3.30 10.86 -25.83
CA ASP A 421 -3.35 10.23 -27.17
C ASP A 421 -2.21 9.24 -27.45
N ASP A 422 -1.07 9.37 -26.75
CA ASP A 422 0.06 8.43 -26.80
C ASP A 422 -0.09 7.23 -25.85
N GLY A 423 -1.22 7.13 -25.14
CA GLY A 423 -1.51 6.09 -24.17
C GLY A 423 -0.94 6.33 -22.77
N THR A 424 -0.12 7.37 -22.56
CA THR A 424 0.35 7.79 -21.23
C THR A 424 -0.75 8.55 -20.47
N PHE A 425 -0.48 8.96 -19.24
CA PHE A 425 -1.42 9.65 -18.37
C PHE A 425 -0.84 10.98 -17.85
N GLY A 426 -1.72 11.98 -17.69
CA GLY A 426 -1.44 13.21 -16.94
C GLY A 426 -2.27 13.25 -15.66
N PHE A 427 -1.65 13.68 -14.55
CA PHE A 427 -2.30 13.96 -13.27
C PHE A 427 -2.39 15.47 -13.10
N PHE A 428 -3.54 16.01 -12.75
CA PHE A 428 -3.81 17.45 -12.64
C PHE A 428 -4.44 17.77 -11.28
N SER A 429 -3.96 18.79 -10.57
CA SER A 429 -4.46 19.15 -9.23
C SER A 429 -5.86 19.76 -9.30
N ALA A 430 -6.75 19.35 -8.39
CA ALA A 430 -8.08 19.94 -8.23
C ALA A 430 -8.09 21.37 -7.66
N ILE A 431 -6.92 21.94 -7.31
CA ILE A 431 -6.79 23.35 -6.92
C ILE A 431 -6.99 24.25 -8.15
N ASP A 432 -6.25 24.01 -9.23
CA ASP A 432 -6.11 24.94 -10.36
C ASP A 432 -5.76 24.30 -11.73
N GLY A 433 -5.73 22.97 -11.82
CA GLY A 433 -5.43 22.24 -13.05
C GLY A 433 -3.93 22.16 -13.40
N ARG A 434 -3.03 22.54 -12.48
CA ARG A 434 -1.58 22.29 -12.66
C ARG A 434 -1.27 20.80 -12.67
N ALA A 435 -0.39 20.39 -13.57
CA ALA A 435 0.01 19.01 -13.76
C ALA A 435 1.10 18.56 -12.76
N LEU A 436 1.09 17.27 -12.42
CA LEU A 436 2.16 16.59 -11.70
C LEU A 436 3.40 16.50 -12.59
N ASP A 437 4.49 17.13 -12.17
CA ASP A 437 5.63 17.52 -12.99
C ASP A 437 6.95 17.14 -12.30
N ILE A 438 7.89 16.55 -13.06
CA ILE A 438 9.27 16.35 -12.60
C ILE A 438 10.05 17.66 -12.72
N ALA A 439 10.59 18.14 -11.61
CA ALA A 439 11.31 19.41 -11.55
C ALA A 439 12.40 19.53 -12.63
N SER A 440 12.33 20.61 -13.41
CA SER A 440 13.20 20.90 -14.56
C SER A 440 13.27 19.81 -15.64
N GLY A 441 12.33 18.86 -15.66
CA GLY A 441 12.35 17.69 -16.55
C GLY A 441 13.54 16.76 -16.33
N SER A 442 14.10 16.75 -15.12
CA SER A 442 15.27 15.94 -14.76
C SER A 442 15.05 14.44 -15.01
N LEU A 443 16.11 13.73 -15.40
CA LEU A 443 16.10 12.27 -15.57
C LEU A 443 16.69 11.53 -14.36
N SER A 444 17.25 12.24 -13.38
CA SER A 444 17.93 11.64 -12.23
C SER A 444 16.96 11.14 -11.16
N SER A 445 17.37 10.10 -10.42
CA SER A 445 16.76 9.75 -9.13
C SER A 445 16.87 10.91 -8.14
N CYS A 446 15.97 10.95 -7.16
CA CYS A 446 15.80 12.03 -6.18
C CYS A 446 15.42 13.39 -6.77
N ALA A 447 15.09 13.47 -8.07
CA ALA A 447 14.55 14.70 -8.63
C ALA A 447 13.13 14.95 -8.09
N ASN A 448 12.87 16.21 -7.73
CA ASN A 448 11.67 16.59 -7.01
C ASN A 448 10.39 16.47 -7.85
N VAL A 449 9.27 16.10 -7.22
CA VAL A 449 7.94 16.12 -7.85
C VAL A 449 7.20 17.36 -7.37
N GLN A 450 6.63 18.09 -8.33
CA GLN A 450 6.02 19.40 -8.12
C GLN A 450 4.72 19.52 -8.93
N THR A 451 3.97 20.60 -8.72
CA THR A 451 2.93 21.03 -9.67
C THR A 451 3.46 22.10 -10.61
N PHE A 452 3.12 22.02 -11.89
CA PHE A 452 3.48 23.03 -12.90
C PHE A 452 2.37 23.19 -13.92
N ARG A 453 2.25 24.36 -14.56
CA ARG A 453 1.29 24.55 -15.67
C ARG A 453 1.47 23.47 -16.76
N TRP A 454 0.38 22.99 -17.34
CA TRP A 454 0.46 21.97 -18.39
C TRP A 454 1.26 22.50 -19.60
N ASN A 455 2.36 21.83 -19.90
CA ASN A 455 3.25 22.09 -21.03
C ASN A 455 3.36 20.87 -21.98
N GLY A 456 2.79 19.72 -21.60
CA GLY A 456 2.74 18.51 -22.42
C GLY A 456 4.07 17.79 -22.61
N THR A 457 5.14 18.21 -21.95
CA THR A 457 6.45 17.54 -22.02
C THR A 457 6.45 16.19 -21.30
N ARG A 458 7.50 15.37 -21.52
CA ARG A 458 7.65 14.07 -20.84
C ARG A 458 7.81 14.18 -19.32
N ALA A 459 8.11 15.37 -18.77
CA ALA A 459 8.12 15.63 -17.33
C ALA A 459 6.73 15.51 -16.69
N GLN A 460 5.65 15.63 -17.48
CA GLN A 460 4.26 15.65 -17.03
C GLN A 460 3.45 14.42 -17.51
N ARG A 461 4.12 13.45 -18.12
CA ARG A 461 3.53 12.22 -18.65
C ARG A 461 3.98 11.02 -17.82
N TRP A 462 3.03 10.13 -17.53
CA TRP A 462 3.19 9.04 -16.59
C TRP A 462 2.67 7.73 -17.18
N THR A 463 3.41 6.63 -17.00
CA THR A 463 2.97 5.25 -17.25
C THR A 463 2.53 4.61 -15.94
N LEU A 464 1.41 3.88 -15.97
CA LEU A 464 0.80 3.28 -14.78
C LEU A 464 0.80 1.76 -14.95
N SER A 465 1.61 1.06 -14.13
CA SER A 465 1.73 -0.40 -14.14
C SER A 465 1.05 -0.98 -12.91
N ALA A 466 -0.03 -1.74 -13.08
CA ALA A 466 -0.74 -2.37 -11.98
C ALA A 466 0.17 -3.35 -11.22
N THR A 467 0.12 -3.34 -9.88
CA THR A 467 1.02 -4.14 -9.04
C THR A 467 0.33 -4.74 -7.82
N THR A 468 0.71 -5.97 -7.48
CA THR A 468 0.32 -6.68 -6.26
C THR A 468 1.48 -6.88 -5.30
N ALA A 469 2.62 -6.21 -5.49
CA ALA A 469 3.82 -6.35 -4.65
C ALA A 469 3.60 -6.10 -3.15
N TRP A 470 2.48 -5.49 -2.77
CA TRP A 470 2.04 -5.30 -1.40
C TRP A 470 1.46 -6.57 -0.77
N LEU A 471 0.81 -7.45 -1.55
CA LEU A 471 0.59 -8.83 -1.14
C LEU A 471 1.93 -9.57 -1.10
N LYS A 472 2.11 -10.50 -0.15
CA LYS A 472 3.27 -11.39 -0.08
C LYS A 472 3.00 -12.70 -0.82
N ASP A 473 4.06 -13.44 -1.11
CA ASP A 473 3.94 -14.81 -1.62
C ASP A 473 3.69 -15.75 -0.42
N ASP A 474 2.42 -16.13 -0.22
CA ASP A 474 1.92 -17.06 0.81
C ASP A 474 0.64 -17.73 0.26
N SER A 475 0.14 -18.74 0.97
CA SER A 475 -1.29 -19.05 0.95
C SER A 475 -2.04 -18.23 1.98
N TYR A 476 -3.34 -18.03 1.76
CA TYR A 476 -4.17 -17.14 2.55
C TYR A 476 -5.48 -17.82 2.96
N GLU A 477 -5.94 -17.58 4.19
CA GLU A 477 -7.38 -17.67 4.45
C GLU A 477 -8.03 -16.35 4.00
N LEU A 478 -9.05 -16.42 3.14
CA LEU A 478 -9.81 -15.27 2.67
C LEU A 478 -10.97 -15.02 3.65
N VAL A 479 -10.71 -14.21 4.66
CA VAL A 479 -11.58 -14.05 5.84
C VAL A 479 -12.56 -12.90 5.63
N CYS A 480 -13.85 -13.11 5.90
CA CYS A 480 -14.87 -12.08 5.73
C CYS A 480 -14.64 -10.89 6.70
N ALA A 481 -14.61 -9.65 6.20
CA ALA A 481 -14.53 -8.47 7.06
C ALA A 481 -15.81 -8.26 7.89
N ALA A 482 -16.99 -8.69 7.41
CA ALA A 482 -18.24 -8.64 8.17
C ALA A 482 -18.29 -9.66 9.35
N ASN A 483 -17.51 -10.74 9.30
CA ASN A 483 -17.34 -11.68 10.42
C ASN A 483 -16.02 -12.46 10.30
N THR A 484 -15.03 -12.08 11.11
CA THR A 484 -13.67 -12.66 11.06
C THR A 484 -13.58 -14.14 11.46
N ARG A 485 -14.68 -14.73 11.96
CA ARG A 485 -14.80 -16.17 12.27
C ARG A 485 -15.07 -17.04 11.05
N ILE A 486 -15.43 -16.47 9.90
CA ILE A 486 -15.70 -17.21 8.66
C ILE A 486 -14.73 -16.84 7.54
N ALA A 487 -14.37 -17.84 6.73
CA ALA A 487 -13.50 -17.68 5.56
C ALA A 487 -14.07 -18.42 4.33
N VAL A 488 -13.74 -17.95 3.14
CA VAL A 488 -14.09 -18.57 1.84
C VAL A 488 -13.41 -19.94 1.74
N ALA A 489 -14.21 -20.97 1.46
CA ALA A 489 -13.75 -22.34 1.36
C ALA A 489 -14.54 -23.14 0.32
N VAL A 490 -13.95 -24.27 -0.06
CA VAL A 490 -14.62 -25.32 -0.82
C VAL A 490 -15.62 -26.04 0.08
N GLY A 491 -16.86 -26.21 -0.41
CA GLY A 491 -17.91 -26.94 0.32
C GLY A 491 -17.57 -28.42 0.54
N ARG A 492 -17.90 -28.97 1.73
CA ARG A 492 -17.41 -30.29 2.16
C ARG A 492 -18.28 -31.50 1.76
N HIS A 493 -19.19 -31.34 0.80
CA HIS A 493 -20.10 -32.39 0.31
C HIS A 493 -20.29 -32.24 -1.20
N GLY A 494 -20.07 -33.30 -2.00
CA GLY A 494 -20.56 -33.30 -3.40
C GLY A 494 -19.74 -33.95 -4.52
N GLY A 495 -18.58 -34.57 -4.26
CA GLY A 495 -17.85 -35.31 -5.32
C GLY A 495 -17.04 -34.45 -6.31
N PRO A 496 -16.49 -35.06 -7.38
CA PRO A 496 -15.59 -34.38 -8.33
C PRO A 496 -16.36 -33.62 -9.42
N GLY A 497 -16.79 -32.39 -9.10
CA GLY A 497 -17.36 -31.45 -10.07
C GLY A 497 -17.53 -30.06 -9.47
N GLU A 498 -16.94 -29.05 -10.12
CA GLU A 498 -17.16 -27.59 -10.02
C GLU A 498 -17.87 -27.05 -8.75
N GLY A 499 -17.37 -27.42 -7.57
CA GLY A 499 -18.04 -27.12 -6.31
C GLY A 499 -18.08 -25.62 -6.01
N ALA A 500 -19.29 -25.07 -5.90
CA ALA A 500 -19.55 -23.70 -5.50
C ALA A 500 -18.85 -23.35 -4.16
N LEU A 501 -18.24 -22.17 -4.09
CA LEU A 501 -17.56 -21.71 -2.88
C LEU A 501 -18.56 -21.22 -1.84
N THR A 502 -18.22 -21.47 -0.58
CA THR A 502 -19.05 -21.13 0.58
C THR A 502 -18.23 -20.51 1.69
N THR A 503 -18.87 -19.69 2.52
CA THR A 503 -18.29 -19.26 3.80
C THR A 503 -18.22 -20.45 4.76
N SER A 504 -17.20 -20.50 5.61
CA SER A 504 -17.03 -21.63 6.55
C SER A 504 -16.38 -21.20 7.86
N VAL A 505 -16.83 -21.77 8.99
CA VAL A 505 -16.25 -21.47 10.32
C VAL A 505 -14.77 -21.87 10.34
N ARG A 506 -13.90 -20.91 10.61
CA ARG A 506 -12.44 -21.09 10.64
C ARG A 506 -12.04 -22.07 11.74
N LYS A 507 -11.23 -23.07 11.36
CA LYS A 507 -10.63 -24.07 12.26
C LYS A 507 -9.19 -24.26 11.83
N PRO A 508 -8.24 -24.50 12.77
CA PRO A 508 -6.84 -24.71 12.45
C PRO A 508 -6.59 -25.76 11.38
N ALA A 509 -5.47 -25.61 10.67
CA ALA A 509 -4.90 -26.54 9.70
C ALA A 509 -5.76 -26.99 8.50
N ASN A 510 -7.01 -26.55 8.34
CA ASN A 510 -7.88 -27.04 7.24
C ASN A 510 -7.46 -26.50 5.85
N PRO A 511 -6.95 -27.32 4.91
CA PRO A 511 -6.48 -26.84 3.61
C PRO A 511 -7.60 -26.36 2.68
N TYR A 512 -8.86 -26.77 2.88
CA TYR A 512 -10.00 -26.41 2.01
C TYR A 512 -10.36 -24.91 2.05
N ARG A 513 -9.77 -24.14 2.98
CA ARG A 513 -9.90 -22.68 3.09
C ARG A 513 -8.61 -21.90 2.76
N LYS A 514 -7.52 -22.61 2.49
CA LYS A 514 -6.21 -22.02 2.21
C LYS A 514 -6.05 -21.84 0.71
N TRP A 515 -5.77 -20.62 0.28
CA TRP A 515 -5.65 -20.23 -1.12
C TRP A 515 -4.25 -19.72 -1.41
N ARG A 516 -3.42 -20.49 -2.13
CA ARG A 516 -2.10 -20.05 -2.60
C ARG A 516 -2.29 -18.89 -3.57
N LEU A 517 -1.67 -17.75 -3.25
CA LEU A 517 -1.60 -16.62 -4.17
C LEU A 517 -0.61 -16.96 -5.29
N VAL A 518 -1.00 -16.72 -6.54
CA VAL A 518 -0.09 -16.82 -7.69
C VAL A 518 -0.28 -15.58 -8.56
N ARG A 519 0.82 -14.86 -8.82
CA ARG A 519 0.81 -13.58 -9.54
C ARG A 519 0.74 -13.79 -11.05
N GLY A 520 -0.05 -12.96 -11.72
CA GLY A 520 0.12 -12.63 -13.14
C GLY A 520 1.12 -11.48 -13.32
N HIS A 521 1.51 -11.23 -14.57
CA HIS A 521 2.49 -10.19 -14.92
C HIS A 521 1.89 -8.77 -15.05
N ASP A 522 0.57 -8.63 -14.89
CA ASP A 522 -0.21 -7.42 -15.18
C ASP A 522 -1.08 -6.95 -13.99
N GLY A 523 -0.66 -7.30 -12.77
CA GLY A 523 -1.35 -6.95 -11.53
C GLY A 523 -2.52 -7.88 -11.15
N TYR A 524 -3.02 -8.71 -12.08
CA TYR A 524 -3.97 -9.76 -11.74
C TYR A 524 -3.29 -10.91 -10.99
N VAL A 525 -4.08 -11.67 -10.22
CA VAL A 525 -3.66 -12.89 -9.53
C VAL A 525 -4.66 -14.00 -9.81
N HIS A 526 -4.23 -15.25 -9.61
CA HIS A 526 -5.15 -16.37 -9.39
C HIS A 526 -4.90 -16.98 -8.02
N LEU A 527 -5.92 -17.65 -7.48
CA LEU A 527 -5.95 -18.17 -6.12
C LEU A 527 -6.22 -19.68 -6.17
N VAL A 528 -5.23 -20.49 -5.81
CA VAL A 528 -5.29 -21.95 -5.92
C VAL A 528 -5.59 -22.57 -4.56
N ASN A 529 -6.67 -23.36 -4.45
CA ASN A 529 -7.03 -24.00 -3.18
C ASN A 529 -6.05 -25.13 -2.83
N LEU A 530 -5.51 -25.14 -1.61
CA LEU A 530 -4.51 -26.14 -1.20
C LEU A 530 -5.08 -27.56 -1.04
N ALA A 531 -6.40 -27.75 -0.92
CA ALA A 531 -6.99 -29.08 -0.80
C ALA A 531 -7.33 -29.73 -2.15
N THR A 532 -7.56 -28.92 -3.19
CA THR A 532 -8.04 -29.42 -4.51
C THR A 532 -7.07 -29.17 -5.65
N GLY A 533 -6.12 -28.23 -5.49
CA GLY A 533 -5.25 -27.77 -6.58
C GLY A 533 -5.95 -26.93 -7.65
N LEU A 534 -7.24 -26.60 -7.45
CA LEU A 534 -8.06 -25.87 -8.41
C LEU A 534 -8.02 -24.35 -8.16
N ALA A 535 -8.15 -23.57 -9.24
CA ALA A 535 -8.17 -22.11 -9.19
C ALA A 535 -9.58 -21.58 -8.91
N LEU A 536 -9.67 -20.53 -8.09
CA LEU A 536 -10.90 -19.80 -7.81
C LEU A 536 -11.46 -19.16 -9.09
N THR A 537 -12.67 -19.55 -9.49
CA THR A 537 -13.21 -19.31 -10.84
C THR A 537 -14.61 -18.68 -10.76
N ALA A 538 -14.84 -17.55 -11.45
CA ALA A 538 -16.17 -16.98 -11.66
C ALA A 538 -16.97 -17.80 -12.68
N SER A 539 -18.30 -17.71 -12.67
CA SER A 539 -19.10 -18.28 -13.77
C SER A 539 -18.77 -17.56 -15.09
N PRO A 540 -18.64 -18.25 -16.24
CA PRO A 540 -18.23 -17.63 -17.52
C PRO A 540 -19.18 -16.54 -18.09
N GLY A 541 -20.35 -16.33 -17.48
CA GLY A 541 -21.26 -15.22 -17.81
C GLY A 541 -20.83 -13.86 -17.22
N GLY A 542 -20.02 -13.86 -16.16
CA GLY A 542 -19.48 -12.64 -15.52
C GLY A 542 -20.53 -11.74 -14.85
N ALA A 543 -21.76 -12.21 -14.64
CA ALA A 543 -22.86 -11.37 -14.20
C ALA A 543 -22.82 -11.06 -12.69
N SER A 544 -23.55 -10.01 -12.28
CA SER A 544 -23.79 -9.71 -10.87
C SER A 544 -24.81 -10.67 -10.29
N GLY A 545 -24.39 -11.50 -9.35
CA GLY A 545 -25.17 -12.59 -8.74
C GLY A 545 -24.67 -13.99 -9.13
N ASP A 546 -23.77 -14.10 -10.11
CA ASP A 546 -23.21 -15.38 -10.56
C ASP A 546 -22.39 -16.06 -9.45
N VAL A 547 -22.43 -17.39 -9.38
CA VAL A 547 -21.71 -18.16 -8.35
C VAL A 547 -20.22 -18.22 -8.68
N ILE A 548 -19.38 -18.12 -7.65
CA ILE A 548 -17.95 -18.39 -7.74
C ILE A 548 -17.70 -19.85 -7.31
N GLY A 549 -16.99 -20.59 -8.14
CA GLY A 549 -16.60 -21.99 -7.92
C GLY A 549 -15.09 -22.18 -8.03
N GLN A 550 -14.69 -23.34 -8.52
CA GLN A 550 -13.29 -23.70 -8.76
C GLN A 550 -13.16 -24.60 -10.00
N SER A 551 -12.08 -24.44 -10.76
CA SER A 551 -11.77 -25.24 -11.96
C SER A 551 -10.26 -25.40 -12.14
N ALA A 552 -9.82 -26.27 -13.07
CA ALA A 552 -8.40 -26.44 -13.37
C ALA A 552 -7.85 -25.16 -14.03
N TYR A 553 -6.68 -24.67 -13.59
CA TYR A 553 -6.15 -23.40 -14.10
C TYR A 553 -5.77 -23.49 -15.59
N THR A 554 -6.44 -22.68 -16.41
CA THR A 554 -6.22 -22.52 -17.86
C THR A 554 -5.63 -21.15 -18.20
N GLY A 555 -5.67 -20.20 -17.26
CA GLY A 555 -5.30 -18.80 -17.51
C GLY A 555 -6.42 -17.94 -18.10
N ALA A 556 -7.65 -18.44 -18.14
CA ALA A 556 -8.81 -17.69 -18.61
C ALA A 556 -9.20 -16.55 -17.65
N HIS A 557 -9.90 -15.53 -18.15
CA HIS A 557 -10.19 -14.29 -17.41
C HIS A 557 -11.09 -14.53 -16.18
N GLU A 558 -11.97 -15.51 -16.23
CA GLU A 558 -12.82 -15.95 -15.11
C GLU A 558 -12.03 -16.52 -13.91
N GLN A 559 -10.77 -16.90 -14.11
CA GLN A 559 -9.86 -17.40 -13.07
C GLN A 559 -8.94 -16.31 -12.50
N GLN A 560 -9.02 -15.08 -13.05
CA GLN A 560 -8.09 -14.00 -12.78
C GLN A 560 -8.80 -12.82 -12.11
N TRP A 561 -8.16 -12.33 -11.05
CA TRP A 561 -8.75 -11.38 -10.12
C TRP A 561 -7.77 -10.25 -9.85
N LEU A 562 -8.23 -9.00 -9.87
CA LEU A 562 -7.44 -7.85 -9.41
C LEU A 562 -7.70 -7.67 -7.91
N PRO A 563 -6.68 -7.79 -7.04
CA PRO A 563 -6.82 -7.45 -5.64
C PRO A 563 -6.87 -5.93 -5.50
N VAL A 564 -8.02 -5.40 -5.09
CA VAL A 564 -8.23 -3.97 -4.84
C VAL A 564 -8.22 -3.73 -3.34
N LEU A 565 -7.15 -3.10 -2.85
CA LEU A 565 -7.00 -2.76 -1.44
C LEU A 565 -7.99 -1.65 -1.04
N THR A 566 -8.74 -1.82 0.05
CA THR A 566 -9.72 -0.84 0.54
C THR A 566 -9.68 -0.69 2.06
N THR A 567 -10.31 0.37 2.57
CA THR A 567 -10.48 0.59 4.02
C THR A 567 -11.24 -0.59 4.66
N GLY A 568 -10.55 -1.36 5.50
CA GLY A 568 -11.11 -2.53 6.18
C GLY A 568 -11.00 -3.86 5.41
N GLY A 569 -10.28 -3.93 4.29
CA GLY A 569 -9.95 -5.21 3.64
C GLY A 569 -9.71 -5.13 2.13
N ILE A 570 -9.42 -6.28 1.52
CA ILE A 570 -9.12 -6.41 0.09
C ILE A 570 -10.38 -6.92 -0.62
N MET A 571 -10.78 -6.25 -1.69
CA MET A 571 -11.79 -6.75 -2.63
C MET A 571 -11.09 -7.54 -3.75
N LEU A 572 -11.77 -8.52 -4.33
CA LEU A 572 -11.28 -9.24 -5.52
C LEU A 572 -12.20 -8.90 -6.70
N GLN A 573 -11.73 -8.02 -7.59
CA GLN A 573 -12.45 -7.61 -8.80
C GLN A 573 -12.22 -8.62 -9.93
N SER A 574 -13.25 -8.98 -10.69
CA SER A 574 -13.14 -9.99 -11.75
C SER A 574 -12.50 -9.42 -13.01
N ARG A 575 -11.52 -10.11 -13.61
CA ARG A 575 -10.98 -9.75 -14.94
C ARG A 575 -12.00 -9.98 -16.05
N LEU A 576 -12.86 -10.99 -15.92
CA LEU A 576 -13.94 -11.27 -16.88
C LEU A 576 -14.95 -10.12 -16.96
N SER A 577 -15.21 -9.44 -15.83
CA SER A 577 -16.15 -8.33 -15.75
C SER A 577 -15.76 -7.36 -14.63
N PRO A 578 -14.99 -6.29 -14.91
CA PRO A 578 -14.51 -5.35 -13.89
C PRO A 578 -15.60 -4.59 -13.12
N SER A 579 -16.86 -4.65 -13.55
CA SER A 579 -18.02 -4.11 -12.82
C SER A 579 -18.40 -4.92 -11.58
N VAL A 580 -17.89 -6.15 -11.42
CA VAL A 580 -18.22 -7.05 -10.31
C VAL A 580 -16.98 -7.47 -9.49
N VAL A 581 -17.22 -7.63 -8.19
CA VAL A 581 -16.25 -8.11 -7.19
C VAL A 581 -16.75 -9.37 -6.51
N MET A 582 -15.86 -10.12 -5.86
CA MET A 582 -16.23 -11.21 -4.94
C MET A 582 -17.10 -10.67 -3.79
N ASP A 583 -18.18 -11.38 -3.50
CA ASP A 583 -19.23 -10.99 -2.57
C ASP A 583 -19.76 -12.23 -1.83
N ILE A 584 -20.11 -12.08 -0.55
CA ILE A 584 -20.83 -13.12 0.20
C ILE A 584 -22.33 -12.84 0.10
N ARG A 585 -23.05 -13.76 -0.56
CA ARG A 585 -24.44 -13.55 -1.00
C ARG A 585 -25.34 -13.04 0.13
N GLY A 586 -25.98 -11.90 -0.12
CA GLY A 586 -26.91 -11.26 0.81
C GLY A 586 -26.26 -10.64 2.05
N GLY A 587 -24.93 -10.44 2.05
CA GLY A 587 -24.21 -9.90 3.20
C GLY A 587 -24.09 -10.86 4.40
N SER A 588 -24.30 -12.16 4.18
CA SER A 588 -24.43 -13.12 5.28
C SER A 588 -23.16 -13.28 6.11
N THR A 589 -23.27 -13.10 7.42
CA THR A 589 -22.20 -13.34 8.39
C THR A 589 -22.13 -14.80 8.87
N SER A 590 -22.97 -15.68 8.33
CA SER A 590 -23.05 -17.10 8.72
C SER A 590 -22.17 -17.99 7.83
N ALA A 591 -21.80 -19.17 8.34
CA ALA A 591 -21.17 -20.23 7.54
C ALA A 591 -22.21 -20.92 6.63
N GLY A 592 -21.78 -21.43 5.48
CA GLY A 592 -22.63 -22.05 4.46
C GLY A 592 -23.21 -21.07 3.44
N ALA A 593 -22.95 -19.76 3.57
CA ALA A 593 -23.40 -18.76 2.60
C ALA A 593 -22.61 -18.88 1.30
N THR A 594 -23.29 -18.81 0.15
CA THR A 594 -22.67 -18.87 -1.18
C THR A 594 -21.78 -17.64 -1.43
N VAL A 595 -20.61 -17.87 -2.04
CA VAL A 595 -19.74 -16.81 -2.56
C VAL A 595 -20.08 -16.58 -4.04
N GLN A 596 -20.23 -15.32 -4.43
CA GLN A 596 -20.72 -14.90 -5.73
C GLN A 596 -19.90 -13.72 -6.27
N THR A 597 -20.00 -13.42 -7.57
CA THR A 597 -19.71 -12.08 -8.07
C THR A 597 -20.89 -11.17 -7.79
N PHE A 598 -20.65 -9.91 -7.44
CA PHE A 598 -21.71 -8.90 -7.32
C PHE A 598 -21.19 -7.51 -7.67
N ALA A 599 -22.08 -6.62 -8.11
CA ALA A 599 -21.73 -5.22 -8.39
C ALA A 599 -21.08 -4.57 -7.16
N SER A 600 -19.99 -3.83 -7.37
CA SER A 600 -19.25 -3.20 -6.28
C SER A 600 -20.14 -2.21 -5.52
N ASN A 601 -20.35 -2.46 -4.23
CA ASN A 601 -21.19 -1.68 -3.32
C ASN A 601 -20.43 -1.25 -2.05
N GLY A 602 -19.17 -1.68 -1.88
CA GLY A 602 -18.30 -1.27 -0.78
C GLY A 602 -18.69 -1.81 0.60
N THR A 603 -19.61 -2.77 0.70
CA THR A 603 -20.00 -3.38 1.98
C THR A 603 -18.90 -4.30 2.54
N PRO A 604 -18.89 -4.56 3.87
CA PRO A 604 -17.95 -5.51 4.48
C PRO A 604 -18.09 -6.97 4.00
N ALA A 605 -19.11 -7.30 3.22
CA ALA A 605 -19.30 -8.61 2.59
C ALA A 605 -18.48 -8.80 1.29
N GLN A 606 -17.99 -7.69 0.71
CA GLN A 606 -17.11 -7.66 -0.46
C GLN A 606 -15.63 -7.50 -0.09
N ARG A 607 -15.34 -7.32 1.21
CA ARG A 607 -13.99 -7.11 1.74
C ARG A 607 -13.50 -8.36 2.48
N PHE A 608 -12.28 -8.77 2.13
CA PHE A 608 -11.63 -9.95 2.68
C PHE A 608 -10.31 -9.57 3.35
N LEU A 609 -10.11 -10.05 4.57
CA LEU A 609 -8.81 -10.03 5.23
C LEU A 609 -8.05 -11.27 4.74
N PHE A 610 -7.02 -11.04 3.92
CA PHE A 610 -6.05 -12.04 3.51
C PHE A 610 -5.14 -12.36 4.70
N VAL A 611 -5.52 -13.33 5.53
CA VAL A 611 -4.69 -13.77 6.67
C VAL A 611 -3.62 -14.75 6.15
N PRO A 612 -2.32 -14.41 6.22
CA PRO A 612 -1.26 -15.27 5.69
C PRO A 612 -1.21 -16.60 6.45
N THR A 613 -1.05 -17.71 5.73
CA THR A 613 -1.07 -19.04 6.35
C THR A 613 0.25 -19.38 7.05
N SER A 614 1.37 -18.78 6.63
CA SER A 614 2.63 -18.86 7.37
C SER A 614 2.49 -18.29 8.78
N LEU A 615 1.67 -17.24 8.96
CA LEU A 615 1.39 -16.60 10.26
C LEU A 615 0.73 -17.56 11.26
N LEU A 616 -0.03 -18.54 10.76
CA LEU A 616 -0.75 -19.54 11.55
C LEU A 616 0.03 -20.88 11.64
N ALA A 617 1.31 -20.91 11.24
CA ALA A 617 2.17 -22.07 11.41
C ALA A 617 2.63 -22.20 12.87
N THR A 618 2.22 -23.28 13.53
CA THR A 618 2.27 -23.45 15.00
C THR A 618 3.66 -23.46 15.63
N ASN A 619 4.72 -23.62 14.82
CA ASN A 619 6.10 -23.76 15.29
C ASN A 619 6.95 -22.48 15.06
N ARG A 620 6.37 -21.40 14.49
CA ARG A 620 7.09 -20.15 14.20
C ARG A 620 6.93 -19.12 15.33
N SER A 621 7.98 -18.33 15.57
CA SER A 621 8.00 -17.24 16.53
C SER A 621 8.32 -15.91 15.84
N TYR A 622 7.84 -14.81 16.43
CA TYR A 622 7.73 -13.53 15.75
C TYR A 622 8.19 -12.39 16.65
N HIS A 623 8.88 -11.40 16.07
CA HIS A 623 8.90 -10.07 16.65
C HIS A 623 7.55 -9.40 16.32
N ILE A 624 7.00 -8.69 17.29
CA ILE A 624 5.82 -7.85 17.10
C ILE A 624 6.35 -6.40 17.01
N SER A 625 6.87 -6.03 15.84
CA SER A 625 7.55 -4.75 15.62
C SER A 625 6.55 -3.63 15.28
N SER A 626 6.70 -2.44 15.86
CA SER A 626 5.81 -1.31 15.55
C SER A 626 5.92 -0.91 14.08
N ALA A 627 4.79 -0.55 13.45
CA ALA A 627 4.80 -0.05 12.08
C ALA A 627 5.40 1.35 11.95
N ALA A 628 5.11 2.23 12.91
CA ALA A 628 5.65 3.59 12.99
C ALA A 628 7.11 3.60 13.49
N PHE A 629 7.42 2.79 14.51
CA PHE A 629 8.75 2.71 15.13
C PHE A 629 9.40 1.36 14.81
N ARG A 630 9.77 1.15 13.55
CA ARG A 630 10.28 -0.16 13.03
C ARG A 630 11.49 -0.72 13.78
N THR A 631 12.27 0.11 14.45
CA THR A 631 13.40 -0.31 15.30
C THR A 631 12.94 -0.89 16.64
N MET A 632 11.67 -0.75 17.01
CA MET A 632 11.12 -1.17 18.30
C MET A 632 10.14 -2.34 18.15
N SER A 633 10.25 -3.29 19.08
CA SER A 633 9.37 -4.46 19.17
C SER A 633 8.76 -4.57 20.56
N VAL A 634 7.62 -5.28 20.65
CA VAL A 634 7.00 -5.64 21.93
C VAL A 634 8.01 -6.43 22.77
N ASP A 635 8.23 -5.99 24.01
CA ASP A 635 9.31 -6.43 24.90
C ASP A 635 8.77 -6.69 26.31
N VAL A 636 9.29 -7.73 26.96
CA VAL A 636 8.95 -8.10 28.34
C VAL A 636 10.07 -7.61 29.25
N PRO A 637 9.86 -6.51 30.02
CA PRO A 637 10.94 -5.81 30.70
C PRO A 637 11.79 -6.71 31.58
N GLY A 638 13.11 -6.61 31.43
CA GLY A 638 14.09 -7.40 32.19
C GLY A 638 14.02 -8.91 31.95
N ALA A 639 13.39 -9.37 30.87
CA ALA A 639 13.07 -10.79 30.63
C ALA A 639 12.30 -11.44 31.78
N SER A 640 11.43 -10.67 32.45
CA SER A 640 10.59 -11.12 33.56
C SER A 640 9.74 -12.34 33.18
N THR A 641 9.59 -13.27 34.13
CA THR A 641 8.75 -14.47 34.01
C THR A 641 7.50 -14.40 34.89
N ALA A 642 7.21 -13.23 35.48
CA ALA A 642 6.10 -13.03 36.41
C ALA A 642 4.76 -12.81 35.70
N ALA A 643 3.70 -13.44 36.22
CA ALA A 643 2.33 -13.12 35.84
C ALA A 643 1.94 -11.72 36.33
N GLY A 644 1.19 -10.98 35.52
CA GLY A 644 0.83 -9.57 35.77
C GLY A 644 1.88 -8.56 35.29
N GLN A 645 3.03 -9.02 34.77
CA GLN A 645 4.07 -8.14 34.21
C GLN A 645 3.53 -7.33 33.02
N ASP A 646 3.65 -6.00 33.11
CA ASP A 646 3.37 -5.09 32.00
C ASP A 646 4.42 -5.23 30.88
N VAL A 647 3.99 -5.17 29.62
CA VAL A 647 4.78 -5.44 28.39
C VAL A 647 4.87 -4.16 27.55
N TRP A 648 6.09 -3.82 27.12
CA TRP A 648 6.48 -2.48 26.66
C TRP A 648 6.89 -2.50 25.17
N LEU A 649 7.25 -1.35 24.59
CA LEU A 649 8.04 -1.30 23.36
C LEU A 649 9.49 -1.06 23.76
N TYR A 650 10.42 -1.84 23.22
CA TYR A 650 11.85 -1.62 23.41
C TYR A 650 12.60 -1.75 22.09
N THR A 651 13.82 -1.20 22.03
CA THR A 651 14.71 -1.35 20.86
C THR A 651 14.92 -2.83 20.56
N SER A 652 14.73 -3.22 19.30
CA SER A 652 14.74 -4.61 18.88
C SER A 652 16.15 -5.19 19.07
N ASN A 653 16.25 -6.21 19.93
CA ASN A 653 17.51 -6.78 20.43
C ASN A 653 17.61 -8.30 20.23
N GLY A 654 16.59 -8.93 19.63
CA GLY A 654 16.57 -10.37 19.32
C GLY A 654 16.44 -11.30 20.52
N THR A 655 16.31 -10.78 21.76
CA THR A 655 16.21 -11.62 22.96
C THR A 655 14.86 -12.32 23.05
N ALA A 656 14.81 -13.47 23.73
CA ALA A 656 13.58 -14.24 23.94
C ALA A 656 12.45 -13.46 24.67
N ALA A 657 12.79 -12.34 25.33
CA ALA A 657 11.82 -11.40 25.89
C ALA A 657 11.00 -10.66 24.82
N GLN A 658 11.54 -10.47 23.62
CA GLN A 658 10.89 -9.82 22.47
C GLN A 658 10.27 -10.80 21.47
N MET A 659 10.23 -12.09 21.82
CA MET A 659 9.78 -13.15 20.94
C MET A 659 8.42 -13.71 21.36
N PHE A 660 7.53 -13.90 20.39
CA PHE A 660 6.20 -14.42 20.63
C PHE A 660 5.87 -15.56 19.66
N TYR A 661 5.51 -16.72 20.21
CA TYR A 661 4.86 -17.80 19.47
C TYR A 661 3.41 -17.40 19.17
N VAL A 662 2.97 -17.63 17.94
CA VAL A 662 1.60 -17.36 17.48
C VAL A 662 0.82 -18.67 17.46
N GLU A 663 -0.04 -18.88 18.47
CA GLU A 663 -0.92 -20.05 18.54
C GLU A 663 -2.25 -19.74 17.81
N ASP A 664 -2.60 -20.51 16.78
CA ASP A 664 -3.94 -20.43 16.15
C ASP A 664 -5.02 -20.99 17.11
N ALA A 665 -5.82 -20.11 17.70
CA ALA A 665 -6.93 -20.46 18.59
C ALA A 665 -8.24 -20.72 17.81
N GLY A 666 -8.20 -20.74 16.48
CA GLY A 666 -9.36 -20.86 15.60
C GLY A 666 -10.25 -19.61 15.59
N ASN A 667 -11.32 -19.64 14.78
CA ASN A 667 -12.26 -18.52 14.65
C ASN A 667 -11.62 -17.14 14.33
N GLY A 668 -10.40 -17.14 13.77
CA GLY A 668 -9.65 -15.91 13.48
C GLY A 668 -8.99 -15.23 14.68
N ARG A 669 -8.80 -15.96 15.77
CA ARG A 669 -8.10 -15.51 16.96
C ARG A 669 -6.78 -16.25 17.08
N VAL A 670 -5.72 -15.53 17.46
CA VAL A 670 -4.44 -16.10 17.87
C VAL A 670 -4.21 -15.85 19.35
N ARG A 671 -3.29 -16.61 19.96
CA ARG A 671 -2.65 -16.23 21.23
C ARG A 671 -1.19 -15.89 20.97
N LEU A 672 -0.67 -14.95 21.77
CA LEU A 672 0.71 -14.47 21.65
C LEU A 672 1.45 -14.89 22.92
N MET A 673 2.15 -16.02 22.86
CA MET A 673 2.88 -16.58 24.00
C MET A 673 4.34 -16.15 23.95
N ASN A 674 4.82 -15.45 24.98
CA ASN A 674 6.21 -15.02 25.05
C ASN A 674 7.19 -16.21 25.10
N ALA A 675 8.28 -16.17 24.36
CA ALA A 675 9.16 -17.32 24.23
C ALA A 675 10.01 -17.58 25.49
N ASN A 676 10.37 -16.51 26.20
CA ASN A 676 11.09 -16.57 27.48
C ASN A 676 10.19 -17.07 28.61
N SER A 677 9.10 -16.35 28.92
CA SER A 677 8.27 -16.66 30.10
C SER A 677 7.23 -17.76 29.88
N ARG A 678 6.91 -18.09 28.62
CA ARG A 678 5.78 -18.96 28.22
C ARG A 678 4.41 -18.49 28.74
N LEU A 679 4.31 -17.21 29.13
CA LEU A 679 3.05 -16.53 29.48
C LEU A 679 2.44 -15.85 28.24
N TYR A 680 1.13 -15.65 28.28
CA TYR A 680 0.36 -15.10 27.16
C TYR A 680 0.15 -13.60 27.31
N LEU A 681 0.24 -12.83 26.21
CA LEU A 681 -0.20 -11.44 26.18
C LEU A 681 -1.72 -11.36 26.37
N SER A 682 -2.14 -10.45 27.25
CA SER A 682 -3.52 -10.30 27.69
C SER A 682 -3.91 -8.83 27.90
N SER A 683 -5.21 -8.56 27.81
CA SER A 683 -5.86 -7.30 28.19
C SER A 683 -7.21 -7.61 28.84
N THR A 684 -7.46 -7.06 30.03
CA THR A 684 -8.73 -7.14 30.76
C THR A 684 -9.41 -5.75 30.82
N PRO A 685 -10.74 -5.66 31.00
CA PRO A 685 -11.43 -4.38 31.05
C PRO A 685 -10.93 -3.51 32.22
N GLY A 686 -10.33 -2.36 31.89
CA GLY A 686 -9.71 -1.46 32.88
C GLY A 686 -8.18 -1.57 33.00
N ASP A 687 -7.52 -2.48 32.28
CA ASP A 687 -6.05 -2.43 32.13
C ASP A 687 -5.59 -1.19 31.34
N GLU A 688 -4.55 -0.54 31.84
CA GLU A 688 -3.84 0.56 31.16
C GLU A 688 -2.74 0.04 30.20
N TYR A 689 -2.25 -1.18 30.41
CA TYR A 689 -1.08 -1.76 29.74
C TYR A 689 -1.33 -3.19 29.23
N VAL A 690 -0.48 -3.63 28.29
CA VAL A 690 -0.39 -5.03 27.85
C VAL A 690 0.20 -5.86 28.99
N ARG A 691 -0.41 -7.00 29.36
CA ARG A 691 0.07 -7.84 30.48
C ARG A 691 0.36 -9.29 30.11
N GLN A 692 1.33 -9.89 30.80
CA GLN A 692 1.54 -11.33 30.79
C GLN A 692 0.58 -12.07 31.74
N VAL A 693 -0.04 -13.16 31.29
CA VAL A 693 -0.87 -14.04 32.14
C VAL A 693 -0.57 -15.52 31.95
N THR A 694 -0.78 -16.30 33.02
CA THR A 694 -0.69 -17.77 33.02
C THR A 694 -1.89 -18.46 32.36
N SER A 695 -3.06 -17.81 32.33
CA SER A 695 -4.28 -18.43 31.82
C SER A 695 -4.37 -18.36 30.29
N ARG A 696 -3.97 -19.46 29.65
CA ARG A 696 -4.15 -19.70 28.21
C ARG A 696 -5.62 -19.57 27.77
N ASP A 697 -6.55 -20.00 28.60
CA ASP A 697 -7.98 -20.11 28.22
C ASP A 697 -8.82 -18.90 28.66
N ALA A 698 -8.22 -17.90 29.29
CA ALA A 698 -8.89 -16.61 29.53
C ALA A 698 -9.17 -15.90 28.20
N ALA A 699 -10.40 -15.40 28.03
CA ALA A 699 -10.81 -14.64 26.83
C ALA A 699 -9.95 -13.38 26.60
N SER A 700 -9.35 -12.84 27.67
CA SER A 700 -8.41 -11.72 27.65
C SER A 700 -7.09 -12.01 26.93
N SER A 701 -6.72 -13.28 26.72
CA SER A 701 -5.47 -13.70 26.04
C SER A 701 -5.60 -13.88 24.52
N LEU A 702 -6.81 -13.70 23.98
CA LEU A 702 -7.14 -13.94 22.57
C LEU A 702 -7.05 -12.66 21.74
N TRP A 703 -6.42 -12.74 20.57
CA TRP A 703 -6.13 -11.61 19.68
C TRP A 703 -6.71 -11.85 18.29
N THR A 704 -7.59 -10.98 17.84
CA THR A 704 -8.08 -10.99 16.45
C THR A 704 -7.05 -10.29 15.57
N VAL A 705 -6.65 -10.93 14.47
CA VAL A 705 -5.71 -10.37 13.48
C VAL A 705 -6.49 -9.79 12.30
N SER A 706 -6.28 -8.51 11.99
CA SER A 706 -6.68 -7.88 10.72
C SER A 706 -5.50 -7.10 10.11
N PHE A 707 -5.70 -6.44 8.98
CA PHE A 707 -4.81 -5.37 8.55
C PHE A 707 -5.04 -4.11 9.40
N GLY A 708 -4.00 -3.27 9.53
CA GLY A 708 -4.07 -1.93 10.11
C GLY A 708 -4.38 -0.85 9.06
N ASN A 709 -4.24 0.41 9.46
CA ASN A 709 -4.37 1.55 8.55
C ASN A 709 -3.07 1.77 7.75
N ASP A 710 -1.92 1.51 8.39
CA ASP A 710 -0.64 1.38 7.69
C ASP A 710 -0.64 0.12 6.83
N ILE A 711 -0.38 0.27 5.54
CA ILE A 711 -0.51 -0.83 4.57
C ILE A 711 0.68 -1.78 4.76
N ASN A 712 0.38 -3.09 4.70
CA ASN A 712 1.21 -4.21 5.17
C ASN A 712 1.35 -4.39 6.69
N ALA A 713 0.86 -3.47 7.53
CA ALA A 713 0.83 -3.70 8.97
C ALA A 713 -0.39 -4.55 9.39
N LEU A 714 -0.21 -5.37 10.42
CA LEU A 714 -1.29 -6.12 11.08
C LEU A 714 -1.80 -5.36 12.30
N ARG A 715 -3.10 -5.42 12.52
CA ARG A 715 -3.80 -4.87 13.68
C ARG A 715 -4.18 -6.01 14.61
N LEU A 716 -3.70 -5.95 15.85
CA LEU A 716 -3.93 -6.96 16.88
C LEU A 716 -4.96 -6.43 17.87
N THR A 717 -6.20 -6.92 17.76
CA THR A 717 -7.36 -6.44 18.54
C THR A 717 -7.77 -7.49 19.56
N ASN A 718 -7.78 -7.15 20.86
CA ASN A 718 -8.16 -8.06 21.91
C ASN A 718 -9.60 -8.57 21.74
N ALA A 719 -9.81 -9.87 21.92
CA ALA A 719 -11.08 -10.51 21.61
C ALA A 719 -12.11 -10.50 22.76
N ALA A 720 -11.75 -9.92 23.92
CA ALA A 720 -12.61 -9.65 25.07
C ALA A 720 -12.81 -8.14 25.32
N THR A 721 -11.77 -7.32 25.24
CA THR A 721 -11.84 -5.87 25.51
C THR A 721 -12.04 -5.00 24.26
N GLY A 722 -11.75 -5.52 23.06
CA GLY A 722 -11.72 -4.73 21.82
C GLY A 722 -10.50 -3.80 21.70
N LEU A 723 -9.63 -3.75 22.71
CA LEU A 723 -8.45 -2.88 22.73
C LEU A 723 -7.39 -3.34 21.71
N VAL A 724 -6.77 -2.38 21.04
CA VAL A 724 -5.83 -2.60 19.94
C VAL A 724 -4.42 -2.33 20.45
N ILE A 725 -3.45 -3.20 20.13
CA ILE A 725 -2.05 -2.87 20.43
C ILE A 725 -1.69 -1.67 19.54
N THR A 726 -1.24 -0.58 20.14
CA THR A 726 -0.76 0.62 19.44
C THR A 726 0.67 0.96 19.87
N SER A 727 1.28 1.87 19.13
CA SER A 727 2.59 2.42 19.49
C SER A 727 2.55 3.94 19.59
N GLY A 728 3.12 4.48 20.66
CA GLY A 728 3.23 5.91 20.93
C GLY A 728 4.04 6.19 22.21
N THR A 729 4.12 7.46 22.59
CA THR A 729 4.73 7.91 23.85
C THR A 729 3.69 8.00 24.97
N ASN A 730 4.06 7.57 26.17
CA ASN A 730 3.22 7.72 27.36
C ASN A 730 3.38 9.10 28.01
N ALA A 731 2.50 9.45 28.95
CA ALA A 731 2.53 10.71 29.71
C ALA A 731 3.81 10.95 30.56
N ARG A 732 4.80 10.04 30.53
CA ARG A 732 6.13 10.19 31.16
C ARG A 732 7.26 10.39 30.14
N GLY A 733 6.94 10.53 28.85
CA GLY A 733 7.93 10.74 27.79
C GLY A 733 8.69 9.47 27.36
N ALA A 734 8.23 8.29 27.77
CA ALA A 734 8.83 7.01 27.35
C ALA A 734 8.05 6.38 26.19
N ASN A 735 8.77 5.78 25.24
CA ASN A 735 8.20 4.97 24.16
C ASN A 735 7.59 3.68 24.77
N ALA A 736 6.36 3.33 24.41
CA ALA A 736 5.65 2.21 25.01
C ALA A 736 4.79 1.41 24.02
N ALA A 737 4.58 0.13 24.32
CA ALA A 737 3.51 -0.68 23.75
C ALA A 737 2.26 -0.41 24.60
N LEU A 738 1.24 0.18 23.99
CA LEU A 738 0.09 0.69 24.73
C LEU A 738 -1.18 -0.02 24.28
N PHE A 739 -2.09 -0.22 25.24
CA PHE A 739 -3.51 -0.33 24.95
C PHE A 739 -4.14 1.04 25.23
N THR A 740 -4.81 1.61 24.24
CA THR A 740 -5.41 2.94 24.40
C THR A 740 -6.69 2.86 25.24
N THR A 741 -6.56 3.14 26.53
CA THR A 741 -7.68 3.72 27.30
C THR A 741 -7.31 4.92 28.18
N ALA A 742 -6.02 5.27 28.34
CA ALA A 742 -5.60 6.45 29.09
C ALA A 742 -4.38 7.19 28.49
N GLN A 743 -4.50 8.52 28.43
CA GLN A 743 -3.40 9.52 28.42
C GLN A 743 -2.19 9.29 27.49
N SER A 744 -2.44 9.16 26.18
CA SER A 744 -1.44 9.49 25.13
C SER A 744 -1.50 10.98 24.78
N THR A 745 -0.37 11.68 24.76
CA THR A 745 -0.29 13.14 24.48
C THR A 745 0.32 13.46 23.11
N GLY A 746 0.22 12.55 22.14
CA GLY A 746 0.77 12.69 20.79
C GLY A 746 0.22 11.62 19.85
N ASP A 747 0.80 11.53 18.64
CA ASP A 747 0.30 10.65 17.57
C ASP A 747 0.32 9.16 17.96
N VAL A 748 -0.84 8.51 17.85
CA VAL A 748 -1.02 7.09 18.13
C VAL A 748 -1.15 6.32 16.82
N HIS A 749 -0.27 5.34 16.61
CA HIS A 749 -0.26 4.54 15.37
C HIS A 749 -0.83 3.13 15.58
N GLU A 750 -1.77 2.74 14.69
CA GLU A 750 -2.36 1.40 14.62
C GLU A 750 -1.67 0.53 13.54
N GLY A 751 -0.61 -0.17 13.92
CA GLY A 751 0.02 -1.14 13.04
C GLY A 751 1.23 -1.85 13.64
N PHE A 752 1.31 -3.17 13.45
CA PHE A 752 2.44 -4.00 13.84
C PHE A 752 2.84 -4.95 12.71
N PHE A 753 4.14 -5.06 12.46
CA PHE A 753 4.71 -6.11 11.64
C PHE A 753 4.97 -7.32 12.52
N LEU A 754 4.22 -8.42 12.30
CA LEU A 754 4.65 -9.74 12.75
C LEU A 754 5.77 -10.20 11.82
N VAL A 755 7.00 -9.86 12.19
CA VAL A 755 8.22 -10.27 11.49
C VAL A 755 8.51 -11.71 11.91
N PRO A 756 8.50 -12.70 10.99
CA PRO A 756 8.90 -14.06 11.33
C PRO A 756 10.38 -14.06 11.67
N VAL A 757 10.73 -14.49 12.88
CA VAL A 757 12.12 -14.57 13.32
C VAL A 757 12.51 -16.03 13.41
N ARG A 758 13.68 -16.37 12.87
CA ARG A 758 14.31 -17.67 13.04
C ARG A 758 14.93 -17.75 14.44
N VAL A 759 14.10 -17.80 15.48
CA VAL A 759 14.58 -17.94 16.86
C VAL A 759 15.11 -19.35 17.04
N SER A 760 16.43 -19.48 17.00
CA SER A 760 17.13 -20.73 17.30
C SER A 760 17.03 -21.05 18.80
N SER A 761 15.88 -21.59 19.23
CA SER A 761 15.65 -22.02 20.62
C SER A 761 14.99 -23.40 20.76
N GLN A 762 14.28 -23.88 19.73
CA GLN A 762 14.07 -25.31 19.47
C GLN A 762 14.18 -25.51 17.95
N GLY A 763 14.98 -26.50 17.52
CA GLY A 763 15.48 -26.58 16.14
C GLY A 763 16.84 -25.91 15.95
N ARG A 764 17.91 -26.65 16.28
CA ARG A 764 19.24 -26.52 15.68
C ARG A 764 19.68 -27.94 15.34
N LEU A 765 20.16 -28.15 14.11
CA LEU A 765 20.81 -29.39 13.69
C LEU A 765 22.29 -29.13 13.49
N ASN A 766 23.12 -30.13 13.77
CA ASN A 766 24.57 -30.08 13.62
C ASN A 766 24.98 -30.94 12.42
N GLY A 767 25.89 -30.44 11.60
CA GLY A 767 26.28 -31.12 10.38
C GLY A 767 27.74 -30.90 10.01
N ILE A 768 28.09 -31.51 8.88
CA ILE A 768 29.40 -31.37 8.24
C ILE A 768 29.20 -31.21 6.75
N ASP A 769 30.12 -30.53 6.09
CA ASP A 769 30.28 -30.61 4.65
C ASP A 769 31.50 -31.46 4.27
N ILE A 770 31.38 -32.20 3.16
CA ILE A 770 32.39 -33.15 2.68
C ILE A 770 32.51 -33.18 1.16
N ALA A 771 33.74 -33.36 0.69
CA ALA A 771 34.10 -33.47 -0.71
C ALA A 771 34.92 -34.75 -0.96
N SER A 772 35.53 -34.87 -2.15
CA SER A 772 36.41 -35.99 -2.51
C SER A 772 37.63 -36.16 -1.58
N TYR A 773 37.97 -35.15 -0.77
CA TYR A 773 39.07 -35.21 0.19
C TYR A 773 38.74 -36.10 1.40
N GLN A 774 37.46 -36.26 1.74
CA GLN A 774 36.96 -37.15 2.80
C GLN A 774 36.53 -38.52 2.24
N ALA A 775 37.12 -38.97 1.13
CA ALA A 775 36.85 -40.27 0.54
C ALA A 775 37.12 -41.41 1.54
N GLY A 776 36.12 -42.28 1.74
CA GLY A 776 36.18 -43.38 2.71
C GLY A 776 35.77 -43.03 4.15
N ILE A 777 35.24 -41.82 4.39
CA ILE A 777 34.57 -41.49 5.66
C ILE A 777 33.43 -42.46 5.96
N ASP A 778 33.30 -42.86 7.23
CA ASP A 778 32.23 -43.73 7.70
C ASP A 778 31.24 -42.95 8.56
N LEU A 779 30.17 -42.48 7.93
CA LEU A 779 29.14 -41.68 8.59
C LEU A 779 28.41 -42.42 9.72
N SER A 780 28.53 -43.75 9.84
CA SER A 780 27.98 -44.49 10.98
C SER A 780 28.75 -44.23 12.29
N LYS A 781 30.00 -43.75 12.20
CA LYS A 781 30.85 -43.41 13.34
C LYS A 781 30.90 -41.91 13.64
N VAL A 782 30.48 -41.06 12.70
CA VAL A 782 30.54 -39.61 12.81
C VAL A 782 29.23 -39.07 13.40
N PRO A 783 29.26 -38.37 14.54
CA PRO A 783 28.09 -37.70 15.09
C PRO A 783 27.76 -36.50 14.21
N CYS A 784 26.64 -36.56 13.49
CA CYS A 784 26.05 -35.45 12.74
C CYS A 784 24.59 -35.78 12.44
N ASP A 785 23.75 -34.75 12.40
CA ASP A 785 22.33 -34.83 12.09
C ASP A 785 22.10 -34.71 10.58
N PHE A 786 22.92 -33.88 9.91
CA PHE A 786 22.94 -33.73 8.45
C PHE A 786 24.36 -33.84 7.84
N VAL A 787 24.41 -34.06 6.52
CA VAL A 787 25.64 -34.08 5.72
C VAL A 787 25.42 -33.31 4.42
N MET A 788 26.32 -32.35 4.15
CA MET A 788 26.39 -31.61 2.89
C MET A 788 27.48 -32.21 1.99
N VAL A 789 27.14 -32.63 0.78
CA VAL A 789 28.07 -33.34 -0.11
C VAL A 789 28.39 -32.51 -1.36
N LYS A 790 29.67 -32.25 -1.63
CA LYS A 790 30.11 -31.66 -2.92
C LYS A 790 29.77 -32.64 -4.04
N ALA A 791 28.77 -32.33 -4.87
CA ALA A 791 28.36 -33.21 -5.95
C ALA A 791 29.16 -32.93 -7.24
N THR A 792 29.33 -31.65 -7.57
CA THR A 792 29.86 -31.20 -8.87
C THR A 792 30.70 -29.93 -8.74
N GLN A 793 31.48 -29.64 -9.79
CA GLN A 793 32.23 -28.38 -9.90
C GLN A 793 32.38 -27.95 -11.37
N GLY A 794 31.88 -26.77 -11.71
CA GLY A 794 31.74 -26.37 -13.11
C GLY A 794 30.83 -27.31 -13.92
N ALA A 795 30.70 -27.09 -15.22
CA ALA A 795 29.85 -27.94 -16.08
C ALA A 795 30.52 -29.27 -16.52
N ARG A 796 31.44 -29.83 -15.71
CA ARG A 796 32.17 -31.07 -16.05
C ARG A 796 32.58 -31.96 -14.87
N TYR A 797 33.05 -31.40 -13.75
CA TYR A 797 33.52 -32.25 -12.65
C TYR A 797 32.33 -32.84 -11.87
N VAL A 798 32.48 -34.11 -11.49
CA VAL A 798 31.58 -34.87 -10.63
C VAL A 798 32.47 -35.51 -9.56
N ASN A 799 32.14 -35.33 -8.28
CA ASN A 799 32.93 -35.90 -7.18
C ASN A 799 32.80 -37.44 -7.19
N PRO A 800 33.90 -38.21 -7.36
CA PRO A 800 33.81 -39.66 -7.54
C PRO A 800 33.20 -40.42 -6.34
N THR A 801 33.08 -39.80 -5.16
CA THR A 801 32.47 -40.41 -3.97
C THR A 801 31.11 -39.83 -3.58
N TRP A 802 30.55 -38.85 -4.32
CA TRP A 802 29.33 -38.14 -3.89
C TRP A 802 28.16 -39.10 -3.61
N LYS A 803 27.95 -40.07 -4.50
CA LYS A 803 26.82 -40.99 -4.41
C LYS A 803 26.96 -41.94 -3.22
N THR A 804 28.16 -42.46 -2.97
CA THR A 804 28.47 -43.32 -1.81
C THR A 804 28.23 -42.59 -0.49
N MET A 805 28.64 -41.32 -0.41
CA MET A 805 28.41 -40.46 0.77
C MET A 805 26.91 -40.19 0.98
N ALA A 806 26.18 -39.85 -0.07
CA ALA A 806 24.74 -39.58 -0.03
C ALA A 806 23.89 -40.82 0.32
N ASP A 807 24.18 -41.97 -0.30
CA ASP A 807 23.51 -43.24 -0.02
C ASP A 807 23.79 -43.68 1.42
N GLN A 808 25.03 -43.49 1.93
CA GLN A 808 25.34 -43.79 3.32
C GLN A 808 24.57 -42.88 4.27
N ALA A 809 24.55 -41.56 4.05
CA ALA A 809 23.80 -40.61 4.88
C ALA A 809 22.31 -41.00 4.98
N LEU A 810 21.64 -41.21 3.84
CA LEU A 810 20.22 -41.57 3.79
C LEU A 810 19.93 -42.95 4.39
N SER A 811 20.82 -43.94 4.20
CA SER A 811 20.66 -45.28 4.80
C SER A 811 20.81 -45.29 6.33
N LEU A 812 21.44 -44.26 6.90
CA LEU A 812 21.58 -44.03 8.34
C LEU A 812 20.48 -43.11 8.91
N GLY A 813 19.54 -42.65 8.07
CA GLY A 813 18.50 -41.69 8.46
C GLY A 813 19.01 -40.27 8.69
N LYS A 814 20.23 -39.94 8.25
CA LYS A 814 20.76 -38.57 8.32
C LYS A 814 20.16 -37.71 7.21
N LEU A 815 19.98 -36.43 7.50
CA LEU A 815 19.53 -35.44 6.54
C LEU A 815 20.63 -35.16 5.52
N LEU A 816 20.23 -34.87 4.28
CA LEU A 816 21.15 -34.75 3.14
C LEU A 816 21.00 -33.39 2.45
N GLY A 817 22.11 -32.84 1.99
CA GLY A 817 22.14 -31.79 0.98
C GLY A 817 23.34 -31.94 0.05
N PHE A 818 23.28 -31.23 -1.08
CA PHE A 818 24.33 -31.21 -2.09
C PHE A 818 24.74 -29.79 -2.44
N TYR A 819 26.03 -29.60 -2.71
CA TYR A 819 26.54 -28.33 -3.23
C TYR A 819 27.31 -28.46 -4.55
N HIS A 820 27.28 -27.38 -5.32
CA HIS A 820 28.03 -27.17 -6.55
C HIS A 820 29.02 -26.03 -6.36
N PHE A 821 30.32 -26.33 -6.36
CA PHE A 821 31.37 -25.31 -6.35
C PHE A 821 31.47 -24.68 -7.73
N VAL A 822 31.27 -23.37 -7.82
CA VAL A 822 31.32 -22.61 -9.07
C VAL A 822 32.65 -22.83 -9.82
N SER A 823 32.60 -23.12 -11.13
CA SER A 823 33.81 -23.11 -11.97
C SER A 823 33.46 -22.62 -13.37
N THR A 824 33.23 -21.30 -13.38
CA THR A 824 32.74 -20.34 -14.40
C THR A 824 33.25 -20.42 -15.85
N GLY A 825 33.92 -21.48 -16.26
CA GLY A 825 34.35 -21.69 -17.64
C GLY A 825 33.20 -22.07 -18.60
N ALA A 826 32.00 -22.35 -18.09
CA ALA A 826 30.84 -22.75 -18.89
C ALA A 826 29.60 -21.88 -18.65
N GLY A 827 29.47 -21.27 -17.47
CA GLY A 827 28.43 -20.29 -17.15
C GLY A 827 27.24 -20.87 -16.39
N ALA A 828 26.57 -20.02 -15.62
CA ALA A 828 25.59 -20.36 -14.61
C ALA A 828 24.51 -21.38 -15.04
N ILE A 829 23.97 -21.25 -16.26
CA ILE A 829 22.92 -22.14 -16.77
C ILE A 829 23.45 -23.54 -17.07
N ALA A 830 24.67 -23.66 -17.63
CA ALA A 830 25.30 -24.94 -17.90
C ALA A 830 25.75 -25.63 -16.60
N GLU A 831 26.26 -24.85 -15.65
CA GLU A 831 26.69 -25.29 -14.32
C GLU A 831 25.49 -25.78 -13.47
N ALA A 832 24.37 -25.06 -13.47
CA ALA A 832 23.12 -25.47 -12.84
C ALA A 832 22.52 -26.74 -13.47
N THR A 833 22.57 -26.85 -14.80
CA THR A 833 22.05 -28.04 -15.51
C THR A 833 22.88 -29.28 -15.17
N HIS A 834 24.22 -29.19 -15.24
CA HIS A 834 25.14 -30.28 -14.87
C HIS A 834 24.98 -30.71 -13.40
N PHE A 835 24.77 -29.76 -12.49
CA PHE A 835 24.47 -30.04 -11.09
C PHE A 835 23.18 -30.85 -10.93
N VAL A 836 22.07 -30.35 -11.48
CA VAL A 836 20.74 -30.98 -11.37
C VAL A 836 20.70 -32.35 -12.05
N ASP A 837 21.35 -32.51 -13.22
CA ASP A 837 21.44 -33.81 -13.89
C ASP A 837 22.25 -34.83 -13.09
N THR A 838 23.26 -34.39 -12.33
CA THR A 838 24.05 -35.27 -11.46
C THR A 838 23.24 -35.74 -10.24
N VAL A 839 22.50 -34.84 -9.57
CA VAL A 839 21.79 -35.16 -8.31
C VAL A 839 20.30 -35.51 -8.50
N ARG A 840 19.86 -35.72 -9.75
CA ARG A 840 18.45 -35.80 -10.18
C ARG A 840 17.58 -36.75 -9.34
N ASP A 841 18.10 -37.92 -8.97
CA ASP A 841 17.39 -38.96 -8.21
C ASP A 841 17.14 -38.60 -6.72
N TYR A 842 17.73 -37.50 -6.25
CA TYR A 842 17.65 -37.01 -4.87
C TYR A 842 16.82 -35.73 -4.75
N VAL A 843 16.30 -35.20 -5.88
CA VAL A 843 15.50 -33.97 -5.93
C VAL A 843 14.13 -34.18 -5.28
N GLY A 844 13.87 -33.47 -4.18
CA GLY A 844 12.75 -33.70 -3.27
C GLY A 844 13.13 -34.44 -1.98
N ARG A 845 14.42 -34.77 -1.79
CA ARG A 845 14.97 -35.52 -0.65
C ARG A 845 16.30 -34.96 -0.13
N ALA A 846 16.80 -33.86 -0.71
CA ALA A 846 18.05 -33.21 -0.34
C ALA A 846 17.95 -31.70 -0.60
N ILE A 847 18.57 -30.89 0.27
CA ILE A 847 18.75 -29.45 0.01
C ILE A 847 19.77 -29.26 -1.12
N LEU A 848 19.54 -28.30 -2.01
CA LEU A 848 20.43 -27.97 -3.12
C LEU A 848 21.12 -26.62 -2.88
N VAL A 849 22.42 -26.52 -3.17
CA VAL A 849 23.22 -25.32 -2.85
C VAL A 849 24.14 -24.91 -4.00
N LEU A 850 24.17 -23.61 -4.29
CA LEU A 850 25.26 -22.97 -5.02
C LEU A 850 26.38 -22.56 -4.05
N ASP A 851 27.58 -23.09 -4.24
CA ASP A 851 28.77 -22.73 -3.47
C ASP A 851 29.57 -21.68 -4.28
N TRP A 852 29.57 -20.44 -3.77
CA TRP A 852 30.16 -19.24 -4.39
C TRP A 852 31.24 -18.66 -3.47
N GLU A 853 32.50 -18.80 -3.88
CA GLU A 853 33.65 -18.19 -3.21
C GLU A 853 34.48 -17.32 -4.16
N ASN A 854 35.12 -16.29 -3.60
CA ASN A 854 35.93 -15.30 -4.35
C ASN A 854 37.42 -15.71 -4.45
N ASN A 855 37.77 -16.92 -3.98
CA ASN A 855 39.11 -17.24 -3.50
C ASN A 855 40.15 -17.57 -4.60
N ASP A 856 39.70 -17.83 -5.83
CA ASP A 856 40.52 -18.30 -6.96
C ASP A 856 40.72 -17.26 -8.10
N ILE A 857 40.27 -16.01 -7.91
CA ILE A 857 40.11 -15.05 -9.02
C ILE A 857 41.07 -13.86 -8.93
N THR A 858 41.90 -13.67 -9.97
CA THR A 858 42.73 -12.47 -10.16
C THR A 858 42.37 -11.75 -11.47
N GLY A 859 42.37 -10.41 -11.44
CA GLY A 859 42.20 -9.55 -12.63
C GLY A 859 40.77 -9.07 -12.93
N GLU A 860 40.64 -8.32 -14.03
CA GLU A 860 39.47 -7.46 -14.35
C GLU A 860 38.15 -8.19 -14.70
N GLN A 861 38.03 -9.51 -14.53
CA GLN A 861 36.80 -10.24 -14.85
C GLN A 861 35.65 -10.04 -13.83
N ASN A 862 35.87 -9.21 -12.80
CA ASN A 862 35.03 -9.06 -11.60
C ASN A 862 33.64 -8.40 -11.80
N LEU A 863 33.21 -8.22 -13.05
CA LEU A 863 31.86 -7.71 -13.40
C LEU A 863 30.99 -8.75 -14.14
N SER A 864 31.51 -9.96 -14.37
CA SER A 864 30.78 -11.03 -15.08
C SER A 864 30.19 -12.13 -14.17
N ARG A 865 30.50 -12.10 -12.86
CA ARG A 865 30.36 -13.26 -11.96
C ARG A 865 29.71 -12.97 -10.59
N GLY A 866 29.31 -11.73 -10.33
CA GLY A 866 28.63 -11.30 -9.09
C GLY A 866 27.18 -11.83 -8.95
N PRO A 867 26.34 -11.18 -8.11
CA PRO A 867 25.00 -11.68 -7.75
C PRO A 867 24.08 -12.10 -8.91
N ALA A 868 24.21 -11.48 -10.10
CA ALA A 868 23.47 -11.88 -11.30
C ALA A 868 23.82 -13.30 -11.79
N TYR A 869 25.08 -13.74 -11.67
CA TYR A 869 25.51 -15.11 -12.01
C TYR A 869 24.88 -16.11 -11.04
N ALA A 870 24.98 -15.81 -9.74
CA ALA A 870 24.41 -16.64 -8.69
C ALA A 870 22.89 -16.76 -8.85
N LYS A 871 22.19 -15.63 -9.07
CA LYS A 871 20.75 -15.64 -9.36
C LYS A 871 20.41 -16.49 -10.59
N ALA A 872 21.15 -16.36 -11.70
CA ALA A 872 20.90 -17.17 -12.89
C ALA A 872 21.08 -18.69 -12.65
N PHE A 873 22.03 -19.08 -11.80
CA PHE A 873 22.19 -20.49 -11.38
C PHE A 873 21.02 -20.93 -10.48
N LEU A 874 20.71 -20.16 -9.44
CA LEU A 874 19.68 -20.49 -8.44
C LEU A 874 18.28 -20.55 -9.08
N ASP A 875 17.94 -19.58 -9.93
CA ASP A 875 16.72 -19.57 -10.74
C ASP A 875 16.63 -20.81 -11.64
N LYS A 876 17.76 -21.23 -12.26
CA LYS A 876 17.77 -22.42 -13.12
C LYS A 876 17.66 -23.73 -12.36
N VAL A 877 18.28 -23.85 -11.18
CA VAL A 877 18.08 -25.01 -10.30
C VAL A 877 16.62 -25.09 -9.86
N TYR A 878 16.00 -23.97 -9.46
CA TYR A 878 14.58 -23.94 -9.09
C TYR A 878 13.67 -24.31 -10.27
N GLU A 879 13.91 -23.75 -11.47
CA GLU A 879 13.17 -24.08 -12.71
C GLU A 879 13.20 -25.58 -13.03
N LEU A 880 14.35 -26.23 -12.88
CA LEU A 880 14.55 -27.65 -13.23
C LEU A 880 14.06 -28.64 -12.16
N THR A 881 13.78 -28.19 -10.93
CA THR A 881 13.55 -29.09 -9.78
C THR A 881 12.27 -28.82 -8.98
N GLY A 882 11.79 -27.57 -8.95
CA GLY A 882 10.80 -27.09 -8.00
C GLY A 882 11.31 -26.97 -6.55
N VAL A 883 12.60 -27.25 -6.28
CA VAL A 883 13.24 -27.14 -4.96
C VAL A 883 13.99 -25.81 -4.92
N ARG A 884 13.80 -25.00 -3.87
CA ARG A 884 14.46 -23.68 -3.75
C ARG A 884 15.87 -23.83 -3.21
N PRO A 885 16.93 -23.57 -4.01
CA PRO A 885 18.30 -23.74 -3.54
C PRO A 885 18.72 -22.66 -2.53
N LEU A 886 19.76 -22.98 -1.76
CA LEU A 886 20.52 -22.02 -0.96
C LEU A 886 21.74 -21.51 -1.74
N ILE A 887 22.31 -20.40 -1.27
CA ILE A 887 23.65 -19.95 -1.65
C ILE A 887 24.60 -20.07 -0.45
N TYR A 888 25.74 -20.71 -0.62
CA TYR A 888 26.87 -20.68 0.31
C TYR A 888 27.86 -19.59 -0.11
N THR A 889 28.31 -18.78 0.86
CA THR A 889 29.42 -17.82 0.67
C THR A 889 29.98 -17.29 2.00
N SER A 890 31.12 -16.61 1.99
CA SER A 890 31.71 -16.02 3.21
C SER A 890 30.94 -14.80 3.71
N LYS A 891 30.93 -14.57 5.03
CA LYS A 891 30.26 -13.41 5.66
C LYS A 891 30.90 -12.06 5.27
N SER A 892 32.07 -12.04 4.65
CA SER A 892 32.63 -10.83 4.05
C SER A 892 31.93 -10.51 2.73
N VAL A 893 31.81 -11.52 1.86
CA VAL A 893 31.21 -11.41 0.52
C VAL A 893 29.74 -10.99 0.57
N THR A 894 28.98 -11.40 1.58
CA THR A 894 27.57 -10.96 1.74
C THR A 894 27.42 -9.44 1.87
N ARG A 895 28.51 -8.72 2.20
CA ARG A 895 28.57 -7.26 2.35
C ARG A 895 29.41 -6.57 1.26
N GLU A 896 30.02 -7.35 0.36
CA GLU A 896 30.89 -6.88 -0.74
C GLU A 896 30.08 -6.56 -2.02
N TYR A 897 28.97 -7.28 -2.25
CA TYR A 897 28.08 -7.12 -3.41
C TYR A 897 26.63 -6.87 -2.99
N ASP A 898 25.84 -6.28 -3.89
CA ASP A 898 24.38 -6.17 -3.70
C ASP A 898 23.67 -7.50 -3.98
N TRP A 899 23.51 -8.29 -2.92
CA TRP A 899 22.79 -9.56 -2.94
C TRP A 899 21.25 -9.41 -2.91
N SER A 900 20.69 -8.20 -2.92
CA SER A 900 19.25 -7.95 -2.75
C SER A 900 18.39 -8.69 -3.77
N SER A 901 18.87 -8.84 -5.01
CA SER A 901 18.18 -9.60 -6.07
C SER A 901 18.09 -11.11 -5.78
N VAL A 902 19.07 -11.68 -5.08
CA VAL A 902 19.08 -13.09 -4.66
C VAL A 902 18.21 -13.29 -3.42
N ALA A 903 18.40 -12.45 -2.39
CA ALA A 903 17.64 -12.52 -1.14
C ALA A 903 16.13 -12.28 -1.35
N SER A 904 15.75 -11.28 -2.14
CA SER A 904 14.33 -10.99 -2.46
C SER A 904 13.65 -12.06 -3.32
N SER A 905 14.43 -12.91 -4.01
CA SER A 905 13.90 -14.10 -4.72
C SER A 905 13.53 -15.25 -3.77
N GLY A 906 13.87 -15.14 -2.47
CA GLY A 906 13.59 -16.15 -1.45
C GLY A 906 14.66 -17.25 -1.32
N TYR A 907 15.86 -17.06 -1.89
CA TYR A 907 16.96 -18.02 -1.72
C TYR A 907 17.66 -17.79 -0.38
N GLY A 908 17.79 -18.87 0.40
CA GLY A 908 18.39 -18.81 1.74
C GLY A 908 19.91 -18.80 1.70
N LEU A 909 20.51 -18.17 2.71
CA LEU A 909 21.97 -18.10 2.87
C LEU A 909 22.50 -19.25 3.75
N TRP A 910 23.48 -20.00 3.25
CA TRP A 910 24.49 -20.69 4.06
C TRP A 910 25.72 -19.76 4.12
N VAL A 911 26.31 -19.54 5.29
CA VAL A 911 27.40 -18.57 5.45
C VAL A 911 28.63 -19.18 6.11
N ALA A 912 29.82 -18.75 5.69
CA ALA A 912 31.09 -19.09 6.34
C ALA A 912 31.69 -17.91 7.13
N GLN A 913 32.07 -18.12 8.39
CA GLN A 913 32.87 -17.21 9.20
C GLN A 913 33.49 -17.94 10.39
N TYR A 914 34.82 -17.90 10.49
CA TYR A 914 35.56 -18.55 11.58
C TYR A 914 36.01 -17.52 12.62
N ALA A 915 36.01 -17.90 13.91
CA ALA A 915 36.54 -17.07 14.99
C ALA A 915 38.08 -17.01 14.98
N ASN A 916 38.70 -18.13 14.58
CA ASN A 916 40.14 -18.36 14.41
C ASN A 916 40.32 -19.77 13.81
N MET A 917 41.56 -20.13 13.45
CA MET A 917 41.92 -21.43 12.88
C MET A 917 42.40 -22.46 13.93
N ALA A 918 42.00 -22.33 15.19
CA ALA A 918 42.38 -23.32 16.21
C ALA A 918 41.56 -24.62 16.04
N PRO A 919 42.12 -25.81 16.37
CA PRO A 919 41.35 -27.05 16.45
C PRO A 919 40.15 -26.92 17.39
N GLN A 920 38.96 -27.30 16.90
CA GLN A 920 37.73 -27.35 17.70
C GLN A 920 37.29 -28.82 17.83
N HIS A 921 36.98 -29.27 19.04
CA HIS A 921 36.61 -30.67 19.31
C HIS A 921 35.11 -30.77 19.65
N GLY A 922 34.36 -31.54 18.86
CA GLY A 922 32.90 -31.56 18.93
C GLY A 922 32.24 -30.31 18.34
N TYR A 923 30.91 -30.24 18.46
CA TYR A 923 30.13 -29.08 18.02
C TYR A 923 30.11 -27.97 19.07
N ASN A 924 30.16 -26.72 18.60
CA ASN A 924 29.87 -25.56 19.43
C ASN A 924 28.38 -25.20 19.27
N PRO A 925 27.55 -25.27 20.32
CA PRO A 925 26.13 -24.94 20.21
C PRO A 925 25.89 -23.47 19.84
N ASP A 926 26.76 -22.55 20.26
CA ASP A 926 26.65 -21.11 19.97
C ASP A 926 27.95 -20.59 19.31
N PRO A 927 28.07 -20.75 17.98
CA PRO A 927 29.24 -20.28 17.24
C PRO A 927 29.40 -18.75 17.28
N TRP A 928 30.64 -18.29 17.46
CA TRP A 928 30.99 -16.87 17.48
C TRP A 928 30.73 -16.20 16.12
N THR A 929 30.36 -14.93 16.14
CA THR A 929 30.22 -14.12 14.93
C THR A 929 30.63 -12.65 15.17
N ASP A 930 31.02 -11.95 14.11
CA ASP A 930 31.57 -10.57 14.15
C ASP A 930 30.59 -9.46 14.59
N GLY A 931 29.37 -9.80 15.00
CA GLY A 931 28.31 -8.87 15.41
C GLY A 931 27.73 -8.00 14.28
N ARG A 932 28.25 -8.11 13.05
CA ARG A 932 27.79 -7.33 11.88
C ARG A 932 26.73 -8.13 11.12
N GLY A 933 25.85 -7.46 10.38
CA GLY A 933 24.77 -8.11 9.63
C GLY A 933 25.25 -9.06 8.50
N TYR A 934 24.31 -9.81 7.93
CA TYR A 934 24.53 -10.77 6.84
C TYR A 934 24.25 -10.20 5.45
N GLY A 935 24.41 -8.88 5.27
CA GLY A 935 24.17 -8.22 3.99
C GLY A 935 22.67 -8.09 3.68
N ALA A 936 22.25 -8.65 2.54
CA ALA A 936 20.85 -8.61 2.09
C ALA A 936 19.92 -9.63 2.80
N TRP A 937 20.45 -10.43 3.72
CA TRP A 937 19.67 -11.39 4.52
C TRP A 937 19.60 -10.95 5.99
N ASP A 938 18.41 -11.07 6.60
CA ASP A 938 18.21 -10.80 8.04
C ASP A 938 18.99 -11.80 8.91
N ALA A 939 18.99 -13.07 8.51
CA ALA A 939 19.66 -14.18 9.20
C ALA A 939 20.02 -15.31 8.22
N PRO A 940 21.08 -16.09 8.51
CA PRO A 940 21.41 -17.29 7.74
C PRO A 940 20.40 -18.42 7.96
N THR A 941 20.38 -19.34 7.01
CA THR A 941 19.74 -20.66 7.10
C THR A 941 20.69 -21.69 7.71
N MET A 942 21.98 -21.58 7.38
CA MET A 942 23.04 -22.48 7.86
C MET A 942 24.34 -21.69 8.06
N PHE A 943 25.18 -22.10 9.01
CA PHE A 943 26.42 -21.40 9.35
C PHE A 943 27.56 -22.39 9.55
N GLN A 944 28.52 -22.34 8.62
CA GLN A 944 29.81 -23.01 8.71
C GLN A 944 30.75 -22.14 9.56
N TYR A 945 31.13 -22.65 10.74
CA TYR A 945 31.79 -21.83 11.77
C TYR A 945 33.22 -22.26 12.10
N THR A 946 33.68 -23.38 11.53
CA THR A 946 35.07 -23.82 11.57
C THR A 946 35.36 -24.82 10.45
N SER A 947 36.56 -24.73 9.88
CA SER A 947 37.18 -25.72 8.98
C SER A 947 38.23 -26.59 9.69
N THR A 948 38.40 -26.38 11.00
CA THR A 948 39.36 -27.09 11.88
C THR A 948 38.63 -27.90 12.95
N GLY A 949 37.46 -28.45 12.61
CA GLY A 949 36.65 -29.28 13.49
C GLY A 949 37.12 -30.74 13.56
N TYR A 950 37.05 -31.34 14.74
CA TYR A 950 37.42 -32.73 15.01
C TYR A 950 36.28 -33.45 15.73
N LEU A 951 35.71 -34.45 15.06
CA LEU A 951 34.62 -35.30 15.58
C LEU A 951 35.11 -36.73 15.80
N SER A 952 34.47 -37.47 16.70
CA SER A 952 34.72 -38.91 16.81
C SER A 952 34.34 -39.62 15.50
N GLY A 953 35.10 -40.65 15.12
CA GLY A 953 34.87 -41.44 13.90
C GLY A 953 35.66 -40.99 12.66
N TRP A 954 36.28 -39.81 12.67
CA TRP A 954 37.14 -39.34 11.58
C TRP A 954 38.46 -38.76 12.12
N GLY A 955 39.57 -39.03 11.43
CA GLY A 955 40.94 -38.77 11.93
C GLY A 955 41.59 -37.48 11.44
N SER A 956 40.81 -36.53 10.93
CA SER A 956 41.30 -35.31 10.27
C SER A 956 40.27 -34.18 10.41
N PRO A 957 40.63 -32.92 10.08
CA PRO A 957 39.68 -31.82 10.08
C PRO A 957 38.41 -32.10 9.27
N LEU A 958 37.31 -31.55 9.74
CA LEU A 958 36.03 -31.38 9.05
C LEU A 958 35.56 -29.94 9.21
N ASP A 959 34.90 -29.47 8.17
CA ASP A 959 34.07 -28.28 8.18
C ASP A 959 32.80 -28.58 8.99
N LEU A 960 32.50 -27.76 10.00
CA LEU A 960 31.35 -27.96 10.90
C LEU A 960 30.30 -26.88 10.70
N ASP A 961 29.06 -27.35 10.57
CA ASP A 961 27.88 -26.52 10.31
C ASP A 961 26.85 -26.59 11.44
N VAL A 962 26.14 -25.48 11.62
CA VAL A 962 24.86 -25.43 12.32
C VAL A 962 23.76 -24.98 11.35
N PHE A 963 22.68 -25.76 11.28
CA PHE A 963 21.46 -25.40 10.55
C PHE A 963 20.45 -24.81 11.53
N TYR A 964 19.89 -23.64 11.19
CA TYR A 964 18.96 -22.90 12.04
C TYR A 964 17.50 -23.30 11.80
N GLY A 965 17.22 -24.57 12.09
CA GLY A 965 15.91 -25.20 12.04
C GLY A 965 15.96 -26.63 12.58
N ASP A 966 14.86 -27.36 12.45
CA ASP A 966 14.71 -28.77 12.79
C ASP A 966 14.58 -29.66 11.54
N GLU A 967 14.28 -30.94 11.73
CA GLU A 967 14.07 -31.91 10.65
C GLU A 967 12.86 -31.54 9.75
N GLU A 968 11.81 -30.93 10.30
CA GLU A 968 10.66 -30.47 9.50
C GLU A 968 11.07 -29.30 8.59
N ALA A 969 11.82 -28.34 9.12
CA ALA A 969 12.36 -27.22 8.35
C ALA A 969 13.40 -27.65 7.29
N TRP A 970 14.22 -28.68 7.56
CA TRP A 970 15.11 -29.25 6.55
C TRP A 970 14.31 -29.89 5.42
N ASN A 971 13.27 -30.66 5.75
CA ASN A 971 12.41 -31.30 4.77
C ASN A 971 11.56 -30.28 3.98
N GLU A 972 11.13 -29.15 4.57
CA GLU A 972 10.51 -28.02 3.85
C GLU A 972 11.44 -27.53 2.72
N LEU A 973 12.72 -27.27 3.04
CA LEU A 973 13.73 -26.80 2.08
C LEU A 973 14.18 -27.85 1.04
N ALA A 974 14.14 -29.14 1.40
CA ALA A 974 14.45 -30.25 0.48
C ALA A 974 13.29 -30.60 -0.47
N SER A 975 12.06 -30.15 -0.16
CA SER A 975 10.83 -30.47 -0.89
C SER A 975 10.60 -29.60 -2.13
N ARG A 976 9.59 -29.97 -2.95
CA ARG A 976 9.17 -29.20 -4.13
C ARG A 976 8.02 -28.26 -3.74
N THR A 977 8.16 -26.95 -4.04
CA THR A 977 7.27 -25.87 -3.57
C THR A 977 6.40 -25.26 -4.68
#